data_AF-A0A6G0I4A7-F1
#
_entry.id   AF-A0A6G0I4A7-F1
#
_cell.length_a   1.000
_cell.length_b   1.000
_cell.length_c   1.000
_cell.angle_alpha   90.00
_cell.angle_beta   90.00
_cell.angle_gamma   90.00
#
_symmetry.space_group_name_H-M   'P 1'
#
loop_
_entity.id
_entity.type
_entity.pdbx_description
1 polymer ?
#
loop_
_entity_poly.entity_id
_entity_poly.type
_entity_poly.pdbx_seq_one_letter_code
_entity_poly.pdbx_strand_id
1 'polypeptide(L)'
;MSGHLTAPSALLCIFKAIPEGFSVDVQPSKNPLEQERVSLCCSADNYTYEQLQWYRLDPQALQDDQGKPQELDCSSVHLYANVLDSQLSFQEPSNSWVLDFTIPSIQLSDEGHYVCEAQSRRSGEKQCLYRNISVRALEAPRYKRSLTNQTVNVTESLRMECDVEGRPLPRLSWFKDNQPLHQMSGVQLQDSNRTLSIQRVREEDAGLYTCTACNKRGCVQSSAAVRVIGSSDKANVEIVILIGTGVIAVFFWALLILIFCNVKRVNPADIKTGYLSIIMDPGEVPLDEQCEYLPYDSSQWEISRDRLRLGKVLGHGAFGKVIEASIYGISKNNSLDTVAVKMLKDGATASEHKALMSELKILIHIGNHLNVVNLLGACTKPNGPLMVVVEYCKYGNLSNFLRAKREFFLPYRDRSPKTQSQVRRMIEAGQMDQRARHPPSPSSSTRTSPQSPSSNTPDENPALEKMEDLWKTPLTIEDLICYSFQVARGMEFLASRKCIHRDLAARNILLSENNIVKICDFGLARDIYKDPDYVRKGNARLPLKWMAPESIFDKVYTSQSDVWSFGVLLWEIFSLGASPYPGVQIDEDFCKRLKDGVRMRAPETASPEIYGIMLACWHGEPKERPTFPALVQILGDLLQDNSLPDGKDYVPLNHSQSSEDDGFSQASSRPPSEEELRMACNTMPTRYYNCVPFGGCVFVGPSKIYQP
;
A
#
# COMPACT_ATOMS: atom_id res chain seq x y z
N MET A 1 -35.19 18.73 -16.13
CA MET A 1 -34.60 19.70 -17.06
C MET A 1 -34.81 21.08 -16.47
N SER A 2 -33.97 21.49 -15.52
CA SER A 2 -33.96 22.83 -14.94
C SER A 2 -32.68 23.51 -15.40
N GLY A 3 -32.74 24.08 -16.61
CA GLY A 3 -31.71 24.97 -17.09
C GLY A 3 -31.78 26.26 -16.29
N HIS A 4 -31.15 26.29 -15.11
CA HIS A 4 -30.79 27.55 -14.49
C HIS A 4 -29.82 28.23 -15.46
N LEU A 5 -30.31 29.23 -16.20
CA LEU A 5 -29.47 30.22 -16.85
C LEU A 5 -28.71 30.94 -15.73
N THR A 6 -27.56 30.40 -15.37
CA THR A 6 -26.49 31.14 -14.70
C THR A 6 -26.26 32.40 -15.51
N ALA A 7 -26.32 33.57 -14.85
CA ALA A 7 -26.26 34.90 -15.44
C ALA A 7 -25.36 34.93 -16.69
N PRO A 8 -25.89 35.35 -17.85
CA PRO A 8 -25.10 35.34 -19.06
C PRO A 8 -23.96 36.33 -18.88
N SER A 9 -22.77 35.92 -19.29
CA SER A 9 -21.58 36.74 -19.50
C SER A 9 -21.83 38.01 -20.36
N ALA A 10 -23.03 38.18 -20.94
CA ALA A 10 -23.54 39.38 -21.62
C ALA A 10 -23.79 40.61 -20.72
N LEU A 11 -24.10 40.42 -19.43
CA LEU A 11 -24.38 41.53 -18.50
C LEU A 11 -23.10 42.19 -17.93
N LEU A 12 -21.92 41.70 -18.30
CA LEU A 12 -20.64 42.13 -17.72
C LEU A 12 -20.22 43.58 -18.08
N CYS A 13 -20.86 44.22 -19.05
CA CYS A 13 -20.50 45.59 -19.46
C CYS A 13 -21.30 46.72 -18.79
N ILE A 14 -22.28 46.41 -17.91
CA ILE A 14 -23.05 47.45 -17.17
C ILE A 14 -22.32 47.90 -15.88
N PHE A 15 -21.26 47.21 -15.45
CA PHE A 15 -20.49 47.58 -14.26
C PHE A 15 -19.33 48.55 -14.56
N LYS A 16 -19.66 49.84 -14.72
CA LYS A 16 -18.78 50.91 -14.24
C LYS A 16 -19.32 51.32 -12.87
N ALA A 17 -18.47 51.33 -11.84
CA ALA A 17 -18.69 51.71 -10.43
C ALA A 17 -20.12 52.15 -10.03
N ILE A 18 -20.68 51.61 -8.93
CA ILE A 18 -22.01 52.01 -8.41
C ILE A 18 -22.07 53.54 -8.36
N PRO A 19 -22.89 54.18 -9.23
CA PRO A 19 -22.89 55.62 -9.33
C PRO A 19 -23.47 56.25 -8.07
N GLU A 20 -22.79 57.25 -7.52
CA GLU A 20 -23.26 58.00 -6.35
C GLU A 20 -24.61 58.67 -6.68
N GLY A 21 -25.56 58.58 -5.74
CA GLY A 21 -26.88 59.18 -5.91
C GLY A 21 -27.88 58.36 -6.73
N PHE A 22 -27.49 57.23 -7.35
CA PHE A 22 -28.39 56.37 -8.13
C PHE A 22 -28.51 54.95 -7.54
N SER A 23 -29.74 54.47 -7.32
CA SER A 23 -30.01 53.19 -6.67
C SER A 23 -31.31 52.54 -7.16
N VAL A 24 -31.38 51.21 -7.06
CA VAL A 24 -32.58 50.43 -7.37
C VAL A 24 -32.84 49.36 -6.31
N ASP A 25 -34.11 49.14 -5.97
CA ASP A 25 -34.55 48.15 -4.97
C ASP A 25 -35.81 47.39 -5.41
N VAL A 26 -36.03 46.23 -4.80
CA VAL A 26 -37.20 45.37 -5.05
C VAL A 26 -37.88 45.05 -3.72
N GLN A 27 -39.14 45.45 -3.59
CA GLN A 27 -39.93 45.25 -2.37
C GLN A 27 -41.11 44.29 -2.62
N PRO A 28 -41.43 43.40 -1.65
CA PRO A 28 -40.75 43.19 -0.38
C PRO A 28 -39.49 42.32 -0.48
N SER A 29 -39.28 41.60 -1.59
CA SER A 29 -38.16 40.69 -1.78
C SER A 29 -37.87 40.46 -3.27
N LYS A 30 -36.61 40.14 -3.59
CA LYS A 30 -36.17 39.70 -4.93
C LYS A 30 -36.66 38.30 -5.31
N ASN A 31 -37.21 37.54 -4.35
CA ASN A 31 -37.74 36.19 -4.54
C ASN A 31 -39.22 36.08 -4.12
N PRO A 32 -40.12 36.84 -4.75
CA PRO A 32 -41.54 36.86 -4.38
C PRO A 32 -42.22 35.52 -4.65
N LEU A 33 -43.24 35.19 -3.87
CA LEU A 33 -44.13 34.06 -4.18
C LEU A 33 -45.09 34.48 -5.30
N GLU A 34 -45.40 33.57 -6.20
CA GLU A 34 -46.42 33.79 -7.25
C GLU A 34 -47.73 34.30 -6.62
N GLN A 35 -48.31 35.33 -7.23
CA GLN A 35 -49.47 36.13 -6.77
C GLN A 35 -49.19 37.17 -5.68
N GLU A 36 -47.94 37.39 -5.27
CA GLU A 36 -47.58 38.52 -4.42
C GLU A 36 -47.50 39.84 -5.20
N ARG A 37 -47.73 40.95 -4.51
CA ARG A 37 -47.46 42.29 -5.01
C ARG A 37 -45.96 42.58 -4.91
N VAL A 38 -45.36 43.04 -6.00
CA VAL A 38 -43.94 43.39 -6.08
C VAL A 38 -43.80 44.81 -6.60
N SER A 39 -42.93 45.60 -5.97
CA SER A 39 -42.63 46.96 -6.40
C SER A 39 -41.13 47.09 -6.67
N LEU A 40 -40.79 47.56 -7.87
CA LEU A 40 -39.45 47.97 -8.28
C LEU A 40 -39.32 49.47 -8.07
N CYS A 41 -38.35 49.87 -7.26
CA CYS A 41 -38.10 51.27 -6.93
C CYS A 41 -36.75 51.69 -7.50
N CYS A 42 -36.72 52.81 -8.22
CA CYS A 42 -35.50 53.40 -8.76
C CYS A 42 -35.37 54.84 -8.28
N SER A 43 -34.29 55.15 -7.54
CA SER A 43 -34.06 56.47 -6.95
C SER A 43 -32.78 57.08 -7.50
N ALA A 44 -32.86 58.32 -8.01
CA ALA A 44 -31.72 59.09 -8.51
C ALA A 44 -31.73 60.52 -7.94
N ASP A 45 -30.58 61.04 -7.52
CA ASP A 45 -30.47 62.41 -7.01
C ASP A 45 -30.73 63.45 -8.12
N ASN A 46 -31.52 64.47 -7.79
CA ASN A 46 -31.96 65.48 -8.75
C ASN A 46 -30.82 66.39 -9.24
N TYR A 47 -29.72 66.47 -8.49
CA TYR A 47 -28.53 67.25 -8.86
C TYR A 47 -27.78 66.64 -10.04
N THR A 48 -27.76 65.31 -10.15
CA THR A 48 -26.93 64.58 -11.10
C THR A 48 -27.74 64.05 -12.28
N TYR A 49 -28.97 63.59 -12.05
CA TYR A 49 -29.81 62.96 -13.08
C TYR A 49 -31.07 63.76 -13.40
N GLU A 50 -31.59 63.57 -14.61
CA GLU A 50 -32.77 64.30 -15.08
C GLU A 50 -33.86 63.44 -15.73
N GLN A 51 -33.55 62.21 -16.14
CA GLN A 51 -34.52 61.26 -16.70
C GLN A 51 -34.27 59.87 -16.13
N LEU A 52 -35.35 59.17 -15.76
CA LEU A 52 -35.34 57.80 -15.29
C LEU A 52 -36.33 56.98 -16.12
N GLN A 53 -35.98 55.75 -16.47
CA GLN A 53 -36.88 54.83 -17.16
C GLN A 53 -36.61 53.37 -16.78
N TRP A 54 -37.68 52.63 -16.46
CA TRP A 54 -37.61 51.19 -16.26
C TRP A 54 -37.83 50.43 -17.58
N TYR A 55 -37.06 49.35 -17.71
CA TYR A 55 -37.13 48.39 -18.81
C TYR A 55 -37.18 46.96 -18.28
N ARG A 56 -37.84 46.09 -19.01
CA ARG A 56 -37.77 44.63 -18.84
C ARG A 56 -37.03 44.04 -20.02
N LEU A 57 -35.89 43.40 -19.76
CA LEU A 57 -35.11 42.76 -20.82
C LEU A 57 -35.91 41.63 -21.46
N ASP A 58 -35.87 41.55 -22.79
CA ASP A 58 -36.40 40.42 -23.54
C ASP A 58 -35.27 39.38 -23.74
N PRO A 59 -35.35 38.19 -23.12
CA PRO A 59 -34.32 37.16 -23.26
C PRO A 59 -34.09 36.69 -24.70
N GLN A 60 -35.08 36.82 -25.58
CA GLN A 60 -34.98 36.43 -26.98
C GLN A 60 -34.20 37.46 -27.80
N ALA A 61 -34.29 38.74 -27.43
CA ALA A 61 -33.56 39.82 -28.11
C ALA A 61 -32.06 39.85 -27.78
N LEU A 62 -31.63 39.15 -26.71
CA LEU A 62 -30.24 39.14 -26.22
C LEU A 62 -29.32 38.09 -26.88
N GLN A 63 -29.83 37.36 -27.87
CA GLN A 63 -29.10 36.32 -28.60
C GLN A 63 -28.92 36.78 -30.04
N ASP A 64 -27.70 36.64 -30.59
CA ASP A 64 -27.48 36.84 -32.03
C ASP A 64 -28.07 35.68 -32.87
N ASP A 65 -28.07 35.81 -34.20
CA ASP A 65 -28.58 34.79 -35.14
C ASP A 65 -27.87 33.42 -35.01
N GLN A 66 -26.77 33.35 -34.23
CA GLN A 66 -25.97 32.14 -33.97
C GLN A 66 -26.12 31.64 -32.51
N GLY A 67 -26.98 32.28 -31.70
CA GLY A 67 -27.25 31.91 -30.30
C GLY A 67 -26.17 32.36 -29.30
N LYS A 68 -25.28 33.30 -29.66
CA LYS A 68 -24.23 33.82 -28.79
C LYS A 68 -24.73 35.04 -28.00
N PRO A 69 -24.36 35.20 -26.71
CA PRO A 69 -24.78 36.36 -25.91
C PRO A 69 -24.13 37.66 -26.43
N GLN A 70 -24.95 38.67 -26.77
CA GLN A 70 -24.45 40.01 -27.15
C GLN A 70 -24.07 40.83 -25.92
N GLU A 71 -23.02 41.65 -26.01
CA GLU A 71 -22.65 42.60 -24.94
C GLU A 71 -23.69 43.73 -24.87
N LEU A 72 -24.34 43.87 -23.71
CA LEU A 72 -25.28 44.95 -23.43
C LEU A 72 -24.55 46.19 -22.89
N ASP A 73 -24.69 47.32 -23.59
CA ASP A 73 -24.34 48.65 -23.07
C ASP A 73 -25.63 49.40 -22.66
N CYS A 74 -25.52 50.26 -21.66
CA CYS A 74 -26.64 51.06 -21.17
C CYS A 74 -27.25 51.94 -22.28
N SER A 75 -26.43 52.45 -23.19
CA SER A 75 -26.89 53.28 -24.31
C SER A 75 -27.84 52.54 -25.27
N SER A 76 -27.74 51.21 -25.36
CA SER A 76 -28.49 50.37 -26.30
C SER A 76 -29.57 49.51 -25.65
N VAL A 77 -29.81 49.63 -24.33
CA VAL A 77 -30.77 48.79 -23.59
C VAL A 77 -32.18 48.79 -24.19
N HIS A 78 -32.62 49.93 -24.72
CA HIS A 78 -33.93 50.13 -25.35
C HIS A 78 -34.15 49.28 -26.61
N LEU A 79 -33.10 48.75 -27.24
CA LEU A 79 -33.20 47.87 -28.43
C LEU A 79 -33.55 46.43 -28.05
N TYR A 80 -33.33 46.06 -26.79
CA TYR A 80 -33.41 44.68 -26.30
C TYR A 80 -34.39 44.51 -25.14
N ALA A 81 -35.19 45.53 -24.86
CA ALA A 81 -36.01 45.60 -23.66
C ALA A 81 -37.31 46.36 -23.90
N ASN A 82 -38.36 45.91 -23.22
CA ASN A 82 -39.66 46.55 -23.24
C ASN A 82 -39.75 47.64 -22.16
N VAL A 83 -40.24 48.82 -22.54
CA VAL A 83 -40.46 49.95 -21.62
C VAL A 83 -41.56 49.60 -20.62
N LEU A 84 -41.33 49.89 -19.33
CA LEU A 84 -42.31 49.67 -18.27
C LEU A 84 -42.99 50.98 -17.87
N ASP A 85 -44.32 50.96 -17.84
CA ASP A 85 -45.14 52.10 -17.42
C ASP A 85 -45.02 52.31 -15.90
N SER A 86 -44.29 53.35 -15.51
CA SER A 86 -43.82 53.57 -14.14
C SER A 86 -44.24 54.94 -13.62
N GLN A 87 -44.45 55.05 -12.30
CA GLN A 87 -44.89 56.28 -11.65
C GLN A 87 -43.68 57.06 -11.14
N LEU A 88 -43.44 58.25 -11.71
CA LEU A 88 -42.37 59.15 -11.28
C LEU A 88 -42.87 60.08 -10.17
N SER A 89 -42.11 60.18 -9.09
CA SER A 89 -42.38 61.08 -7.96
C SER A 89 -41.09 61.77 -7.49
N PHE A 90 -41.22 62.98 -6.97
CA PHE A 90 -40.09 63.71 -6.37
C PHE A 90 -40.14 63.60 -4.85
N GLN A 91 -39.03 63.19 -4.22
CA GLN A 91 -38.89 63.12 -2.78
C GLN A 91 -38.09 64.32 -2.27
N GLU A 92 -38.78 65.32 -1.72
CA GLU A 92 -38.16 66.54 -1.15
C GLU A 92 -37.09 66.25 -0.07
N PRO A 93 -37.28 65.32 0.89
CA PRO A 93 -36.32 65.12 1.98
C PRO A 93 -34.95 64.59 1.51
N SER A 94 -34.92 63.82 0.43
CA SER A 94 -33.71 63.26 -0.16
C SER A 94 -33.27 63.98 -1.44
N ASN A 95 -34.00 65.02 -1.87
CA ASN A 95 -33.84 65.70 -3.16
C ASN A 95 -33.61 64.73 -4.32
N SER A 96 -34.44 63.69 -4.42
CA SER A 96 -34.28 62.60 -5.39
C SER A 96 -35.57 62.35 -6.17
N TRP A 97 -35.42 61.98 -7.44
CA TRP A 97 -36.49 61.43 -8.26
C TRP A 97 -36.61 59.93 -8.01
N VAL A 98 -37.84 59.47 -7.77
CA VAL A 98 -38.16 58.07 -7.54
C VAL A 98 -39.15 57.57 -8.58
N LEU A 99 -38.75 56.55 -9.33
CA LEU A 99 -39.54 55.88 -10.35
C LEU A 99 -39.95 54.49 -9.87
N ASP A 100 -41.24 54.34 -9.58
CA ASP A 100 -41.82 53.11 -9.06
C ASP A 100 -42.62 52.35 -10.11
N PHE A 101 -42.31 51.06 -10.27
CA PHE A 101 -43.11 50.13 -11.07
C PHE A 101 -43.67 49.05 -10.16
N THR A 102 -44.99 48.84 -10.18
CA THR A 102 -45.66 47.84 -9.34
C THR A 102 -46.31 46.75 -10.18
N ILE A 103 -45.99 45.51 -9.86
CA ILE A 103 -46.67 44.30 -10.33
C ILE A 103 -47.67 43.88 -9.24
N PRO A 104 -48.99 44.02 -9.43
CA PRO A 104 -49.98 43.73 -8.38
C PRO A 104 -50.05 42.26 -7.98
N SER A 105 -49.76 41.35 -8.91
CA SER A 105 -49.83 39.89 -8.70
C SER A 105 -48.84 39.20 -9.64
N ILE A 106 -47.61 39.01 -9.19
CA ILE A 106 -46.52 38.49 -10.02
C ILE A 106 -46.75 37.03 -10.45
N GLN A 107 -46.51 36.73 -11.73
CA GLN A 107 -46.60 35.39 -12.31
C GLN A 107 -45.21 34.81 -12.59
N LEU A 108 -45.12 33.49 -12.82
CA LEU A 108 -43.87 32.84 -13.24
C LEU A 108 -43.32 33.45 -14.55
N SER A 109 -44.21 33.88 -15.44
CA SER A 109 -43.84 34.57 -16.67
C SER A 109 -43.24 35.95 -16.45
N ASP A 110 -43.28 36.51 -15.24
CA ASP A 110 -42.70 37.82 -14.89
C ASP A 110 -41.27 37.72 -14.37
N GLU A 111 -40.74 36.51 -14.23
CA GLU A 111 -39.33 36.26 -13.92
C GLU A 111 -38.42 36.90 -14.99
N GLY A 112 -37.31 37.47 -14.55
CA GLY A 112 -36.30 38.05 -15.44
C GLY A 112 -35.58 39.28 -14.90
N HIS A 113 -34.87 39.93 -15.82
CA HIS A 113 -34.00 41.07 -15.54
C HIS A 113 -34.73 42.39 -15.83
N TYR A 114 -34.76 43.25 -14.83
CA TYR A 114 -35.35 44.58 -14.88
C TYR A 114 -34.23 45.60 -14.77
N VAL A 115 -34.19 46.59 -15.66
CA VAL A 115 -33.13 47.59 -15.75
C VAL A 115 -33.72 48.99 -15.61
N CYS A 116 -33.20 49.78 -14.69
CA CYS A 116 -33.48 51.20 -14.62
C CYS A 116 -32.34 51.95 -15.32
N GLU A 117 -32.68 52.78 -16.29
CA GLU A 117 -31.78 53.74 -16.95
C GLU A 117 -31.96 55.11 -16.29
N ALA A 118 -30.85 55.80 -16.01
CA ALA A 118 -30.82 57.19 -15.58
C ALA A 118 -29.88 58.02 -16.46
N GLN A 119 -30.33 59.19 -16.90
CA GLN A 119 -29.53 60.10 -17.74
C GLN A 119 -28.90 61.22 -16.90
N SER A 120 -27.58 61.39 -17.03
CA SER A 120 -26.81 62.47 -16.40
C SER A 120 -27.12 63.82 -17.02
N ARG A 121 -27.43 64.81 -16.18
CA ARG A 121 -27.72 66.19 -16.58
C ARG A 121 -26.51 66.91 -17.16
N ARG A 122 -25.28 66.56 -16.72
CA ARG A 122 -24.04 67.26 -17.11
C ARG A 122 -23.41 66.70 -18.38
N SER A 123 -23.31 65.39 -18.47
CA SER A 123 -22.63 64.71 -19.57
C SER A 123 -23.60 64.19 -20.64
N GLY A 124 -24.90 64.11 -20.33
CA GLY A 124 -25.89 63.44 -21.17
C GLY A 124 -25.73 61.91 -21.22
N GLU A 125 -24.72 61.36 -20.53
CA GLU A 125 -24.44 59.92 -20.51
C GLU A 125 -25.51 59.17 -19.72
N LYS A 126 -25.84 57.98 -20.21
CA LYS A 126 -26.80 57.07 -19.59
C LYS A 126 -26.10 56.09 -18.67
N GLN A 127 -26.68 55.85 -17.50
CA GLN A 127 -26.23 54.87 -16.53
C GLN A 127 -27.36 53.91 -16.17
N CYS A 128 -27.03 52.64 -16.03
CA CYS A 128 -28.03 51.59 -15.87
C CYS A 128 -27.74 50.77 -14.61
N LEU A 129 -28.78 50.51 -13.83
CA LEU A 129 -28.74 49.54 -12.73
C LEU A 129 -29.82 48.49 -12.96
N TYR A 130 -29.52 47.22 -12.65
CA TYR A 130 -30.47 46.13 -12.88
C TYR A 130 -30.79 45.34 -11.60
N ARG A 131 -31.94 44.67 -11.63
CA ARG A 131 -32.39 43.70 -10.62
C ARG A 131 -32.98 42.47 -11.32
N ASN A 132 -32.61 41.29 -10.82
CA ASN A 132 -33.23 40.04 -11.22
C ASN A 132 -34.34 39.69 -10.22
N ILE A 133 -35.54 39.41 -10.73
CA ILE A 133 -36.66 38.89 -9.93
C ILE A 133 -36.82 37.42 -10.26
N SER A 134 -36.76 36.54 -9.25
CA SER A 134 -37.05 35.10 -9.41
C SER A 134 -38.32 34.71 -8.66
N VAL A 135 -39.30 34.16 -9.37
CA VAL A 135 -40.66 33.96 -8.83
C VAL A 135 -40.79 32.54 -8.29
N ARG A 136 -41.13 32.41 -7.00
CA ARG A 136 -41.35 31.09 -6.39
C ARG A 136 -42.75 30.58 -6.75
N ALA A 137 -42.81 29.43 -7.41
CA ALA A 137 -44.06 28.76 -7.73
C ALA A 137 -44.84 28.35 -6.47
N LEU A 138 -46.17 28.38 -6.56
CA LEU A 138 -47.05 27.79 -5.57
C LEU A 138 -47.02 26.25 -5.68
N GLU A 139 -46.91 25.57 -4.54
CA GLU A 139 -46.71 24.11 -4.46
C GLU A 139 -47.88 23.44 -3.73
N ALA A 140 -48.46 22.39 -4.33
CA ALA A 140 -49.44 21.54 -3.66
C ALA A 140 -48.81 20.84 -2.44
N PRO A 141 -49.59 20.50 -1.40
CA PRO A 141 -49.01 19.95 -0.19
C PRO A 141 -48.44 18.54 -0.43
N ARG A 142 -47.30 18.21 0.19
CA ARG A 142 -46.65 16.90 0.14
C ARG A 142 -46.17 16.47 1.50
N TYR A 143 -46.31 15.18 1.83
CA TYR A 143 -45.77 14.62 3.07
C TYR A 143 -44.25 14.46 2.96
N LYS A 144 -43.50 14.92 3.96
CA LYS A 144 -42.09 14.53 4.09
C LYS A 144 -41.95 13.08 4.54
N ARG A 145 -42.88 12.65 5.39
CA ARG A 145 -42.99 11.28 5.92
C ARG A 145 -44.46 10.89 6.00
N SER A 146 -44.79 9.71 5.48
CA SER A 146 -46.12 9.14 5.65
C SER A 146 -46.33 8.70 7.10
N LEU A 147 -47.58 8.73 7.56
CA LEU A 147 -47.93 8.13 8.84
C LEU A 147 -47.64 6.63 8.81
N THR A 148 -47.17 6.10 9.93
CA THR A 148 -46.86 4.67 10.08
C THR A 148 -47.77 4.04 11.12
N ASN A 149 -48.12 2.78 10.90
CA ASN A 149 -48.93 2.01 11.84
C ASN A 149 -48.23 1.92 13.21
N GLN A 150 -48.98 2.06 14.29
CA GLN A 150 -48.46 1.97 15.65
C GLN A 150 -49.23 0.94 16.47
N THR A 151 -48.53 0.22 17.33
CA THR A 151 -49.13 -0.69 18.32
C THR A 151 -48.75 -0.19 19.70
N VAL A 152 -49.74 0.10 20.53
CA VAL A 152 -49.55 0.76 21.84
C VAL A 152 -50.26 -0.04 22.93
N ASN A 153 -49.68 -0.15 24.11
CA ASN A 153 -50.33 -0.85 25.22
C ASN A 153 -51.37 0.05 25.88
N VAL A 154 -52.39 -0.56 26.51
CA VAL A 154 -53.32 0.17 27.37
C VAL A 154 -52.52 0.93 28.45
N THR A 155 -52.89 2.19 28.71
CA THR A 155 -52.23 3.15 29.64
C THR A 155 -50.97 3.87 29.14
N GLU A 156 -50.36 3.46 28.02
CA GLU A 156 -49.24 4.20 27.40
C GLU A 156 -49.75 5.44 26.63
N SER A 157 -48.84 6.27 26.10
CA SER A 157 -49.19 7.46 25.31
C SER A 157 -48.96 7.24 23.82
N LEU A 158 -49.92 7.66 22.99
CA LEU A 158 -49.80 7.68 21.53
C LEU A 158 -49.40 9.08 21.06
N ARG A 159 -48.44 9.17 20.13
CA ARG A 159 -48.08 10.42 19.43
C ARG A 159 -47.95 10.15 17.94
N MET A 160 -48.67 10.92 17.13
CA MET A 160 -48.60 10.90 15.67
C MET A 160 -48.31 12.30 15.13
N GLU A 161 -47.41 12.38 14.15
CA GLU A 161 -46.93 13.65 13.59
C GLU A 161 -47.15 13.67 12.08
N CYS A 162 -47.85 14.69 11.61
CA CYS A 162 -48.20 14.90 10.21
C CYS A 162 -47.27 15.96 9.61
N ASP A 163 -46.10 15.54 9.13
CA ASP A 163 -45.08 16.44 8.58
C ASP A 163 -45.31 16.71 7.09
N VAL A 164 -45.92 17.86 6.79
CA VAL A 164 -46.33 18.25 5.43
C VAL A 164 -45.69 19.58 5.03
N GLU A 165 -45.19 19.65 3.81
CA GLU A 165 -44.73 20.88 3.15
C GLU A 165 -45.73 21.34 2.10
N GLY A 166 -45.83 22.64 1.86
CA GLY A 166 -46.65 23.20 0.78
C GLY A 166 -46.53 24.71 0.75
N ARG A 167 -46.80 25.31 -0.41
CA ARG A 167 -46.77 26.77 -0.60
C ARG A 167 -48.07 27.22 -1.27
N PRO A 168 -49.01 27.85 -0.54
CA PRO A 168 -48.93 28.33 0.84
C PRO A 168 -48.95 27.17 1.87
N LEU A 169 -48.60 27.49 3.11
CA LEU A 169 -48.57 26.53 4.22
C LEU A 169 -49.94 25.82 4.33
N PRO A 170 -49.98 24.47 4.29
CA PRO A 170 -51.24 23.74 4.28
C PRO A 170 -51.93 23.74 5.63
N ARG A 171 -53.27 23.75 5.62
CA ARG A 171 -54.11 23.55 6.81
C ARG A 171 -54.28 22.05 7.05
N LEU A 172 -54.03 21.61 8.29
CA LEU A 172 -54.11 20.21 8.71
C LEU A 172 -55.44 19.89 9.42
N SER A 173 -56.01 18.74 9.10
CA SER A 173 -57.22 18.19 9.71
C SER A 173 -57.03 16.69 9.98
N TRP A 174 -57.44 16.23 11.17
CA TRP A 174 -57.31 14.82 11.57
C TRP A 174 -58.66 14.12 11.63
N PHE A 175 -58.66 12.84 11.26
CA PHE A 175 -59.81 11.96 11.26
C PHE A 175 -59.45 10.64 11.94
N LYS A 176 -60.40 10.06 12.67
CA LYS A 176 -60.34 8.68 13.17
C LYS A 176 -61.52 7.93 12.56
N ASP A 177 -61.26 6.82 11.88
CA ASP A 177 -62.28 5.99 11.25
C ASP A 177 -63.24 6.81 10.35
N ASN A 178 -62.65 7.72 9.55
CA ASN A 178 -63.33 8.69 8.67
C ASN A 178 -64.23 9.73 9.37
N GLN A 179 -64.20 9.84 10.69
CA GLN A 179 -64.89 10.89 11.45
C GLN A 179 -63.91 11.98 11.87
N PRO A 180 -64.26 13.29 11.80
CA PRO A 180 -63.39 14.37 12.23
C PRO A 180 -63.07 14.23 13.72
N LEU A 181 -61.78 14.27 14.07
CA LEU A 181 -61.33 14.20 15.44
C LEU A 181 -61.66 15.51 16.17
N HIS A 182 -62.65 15.47 17.06
CA HIS A 182 -63.02 16.58 17.94
C HIS A 182 -62.22 16.53 19.25
N GLN A 183 -61.89 17.69 19.81
CA GLN A 183 -61.02 17.88 20.99
C GLN A 183 -61.68 17.50 22.33
N MET A 184 -62.48 16.43 22.39
CA MET A 184 -63.28 16.06 23.57
C MET A 184 -62.96 14.68 24.17
N SER A 185 -62.04 13.90 23.58
CA SER A 185 -61.75 12.51 24.01
C SER A 185 -60.29 12.27 24.40
N GLY A 186 -59.70 13.10 25.28
CA GLY A 186 -58.30 12.90 25.72
C GLY A 186 -57.23 13.08 24.62
N VAL A 187 -57.66 13.42 23.41
CA VAL A 187 -56.85 13.73 22.23
C VAL A 187 -56.42 15.20 22.27
N GLN A 188 -55.12 15.45 22.18
CA GLN A 188 -54.52 16.78 22.10
C GLN A 188 -53.89 17.01 20.73
N LEU A 189 -54.34 18.06 20.04
CA LEU A 189 -53.74 18.56 18.81
C LEU A 189 -52.82 19.75 19.13
N GLN A 190 -51.56 19.64 18.75
CA GLN A 190 -50.52 20.65 18.97
C GLN A 190 -49.93 21.12 17.63
N ASP A 191 -49.21 22.25 17.64
CA ASP A 191 -48.51 22.81 16.48
C ASP A 191 -49.43 23.03 15.26
N SER A 192 -50.55 23.73 15.43
CA SER A 192 -51.53 23.94 14.34
C SER A 192 -52.05 22.63 13.73
N ASN A 193 -52.35 21.65 14.59
CA ASN A 193 -52.79 20.30 14.24
C ASN A 193 -51.72 19.43 13.56
N ARG A 194 -50.43 19.76 13.68
CA ARG A 194 -49.34 18.93 13.15
C ARG A 194 -49.10 17.68 13.98
N THR A 195 -49.29 17.78 15.30
CA THR A 195 -49.05 16.67 16.23
C THR A 195 -50.35 16.28 16.91
N LEU A 196 -50.75 15.01 16.77
CA LEU A 196 -51.83 14.37 17.52
C LEU A 196 -51.22 13.57 18.68
N SER A 197 -51.75 13.75 19.89
CA SER A 197 -51.31 12.97 21.05
C SER A 197 -52.48 12.51 21.92
N ILE A 198 -52.39 11.30 22.46
CA ILE A 198 -53.37 10.71 23.38
C ILE A 198 -52.62 10.24 24.61
N GLN A 199 -52.99 10.77 25.78
CA GLN A 199 -52.40 10.34 27.05
C GLN A 199 -53.27 9.25 27.67
N ARG A 200 -52.66 8.11 28.04
CA ARG A 200 -53.35 6.91 28.54
C ARG A 200 -54.33 6.30 27.54
N VAL A 201 -53.76 5.66 26.51
CA VAL A 201 -54.48 4.94 25.46
C VAL A 201 -55.40 3.87 26.05
N ARG A 202 -56.62 3.81 25.53
CA ARG A 202 -57.67 2.82 25.82
C ARG A 202 -57.94 1.97 24.59
N GLU A 203 -58.62 0.83 24.77
CA GLU A 203 -58.97 -0.05 23.65
C GLU A 203 -59.83 0.65 22.58
N GLU A 204 -60.67 1.61 22.99
CA GLU A 204 -61.51 2.43 22.10
C GLU A 204 -60.72 3.41 21.21
N ASP A 205 -59.47 3.70 21.55
CA ASP A 205 -58.58 4.56 20.75
C ASP A 205 -58.00 3.83 19.55
N ALA A 206 -58.16 2.50 19.45
CA ALA A 206 -57.81 1.73 18.26
C ALA A 206 -58.64 2.19 17.05
N GLY A 207 -58.03 2.22 15.87
CA GLY A 207 -58.69 2.67 14.64
C GLY A 207 -57.72 3.15 13.57
N LEU A 208 -58.27 3.61 12.45
CA LEU A 208 -57.52 4.20 11.35
C LEU A 208 -57.48 5.72 11.51
N TYR A 209 -56.29 6.27 11.70
CA TYR A 209 -56.09 7.71 11.82
C TYR A 209 -55.60 8.29 10.50
N THR A 210 -56.28 9.32 10.01
CA THR A 210 -55.97 9.98 8.75
C THR A 210 -55.69 11.45 9.00
N CYS A 211 -54.53 11.93 8.55
CA CYS A 211 -54.26 13.36 8.45
C CYS A 211 -54.53 13.82 7.01
N THR A 212 -55.23 14.94 6.86
CA THR A 212 -55.48 15.60 5.58
C THR A 212 -54.90 17.00 5.61
N ALA A 213 -54.08 17.31 4.61
CA ALA A 213 -53.40 18.59 4.46
C ALA A 213 -53.81 19.27 3.15
N CYS A 214 -54.34 20.48 3.24
CA CYS A 214 -54.88 21.21 2.09
C CYS A 214 -54.31 22.62 1.99
N ASN A 215 -54.00 23.05 0.76
CA ASN A 215 -53.79 24.45 0.41
C ASN A 215 -54.51 24.77 -0.91
N LYS A 216 -54.38 26.02 -1.40
CA LYS A 216 -55.04 26.46 -2.66
C LYS A 216 -54.61 25.70 -3.92
N ARG A 217 -53.53 24.90 -3.87
CA ARG A 217 -53.03 24.09 -4.99
C ARG A 217 -53.42 22.61 -4.89
N GLY A 218 -53.96 22.14 -3.76
CA GLY A 218 -54.47 20.77 -3.65
C GLY A 218 -54.55 20.26 -2.20
N CYS A 219 -54.96 19.01 -2.08
CA CYS A 219 -55.06 18.29 -0.82
C CYS A 219 -54.36 16.92 -0.92
N VAL A 220 -53.75 16.50 0.18
CA VAL A 220 -53.15 15.15 0.32
C VAL A 220 -53.54 14.53 1.64
N GLN A 221 -53.69 13.21 1.67
CA GLN A 221 -54.05 12.44 2.86
C GLN A 221 -53.04 11.34 3.15
N SER A 222 -52.76 11.09 4.43
CA SER A 222 -51.94 9.97 4.89
C SER A 222 -52.67 9.29 6.04
N SER A 223 -52.67 7.95 6.07
CA SER A 223 -53.40 7.16 7.07
C SER A 223 -52.51 6.11 7.73
N ALA A 224 -52.73 5.86 9.02
CA ALA A 224 -52.06 4.83 9.79
C ALA A 224 -53.03 4.12 10.75
N ALA A 225 -52.90 2.81 10.85
CA ALA A 225 -53.67 1.99 11.78
C ALA A 225 -53.01 1.98 13.17
N VAL A 226 -53.81 2.24 14.20
CA VAL A 226 -53.41 2.12 15.60
C VAL A 226 -54.04 0.88 16.20
N ARG A 227 -53.20 -0.04 16.69
CA ARG A 227 -53.62 -1.25 17.42
C ARG A 227 -53.35 -1.07 18.91
N VAL A 228 -54.27 -1.52 19.75
CA VAL A 228 -54.11 -1.47 21.21
C VAL A 228 -54.02 -2.89 21.76
N ILE A 229 -52.94 -3.18 22.51
CA ILE A 229 -52.72 -4.51 23.13
C ILE A 229 -53.28 -4.48 24.56
N GLY A 230 -54.27 -5.33 24.83
CA GLY A 230 -54.83 -5.55 26.16
C GLY A 230 -53.91 -6.38 27.06
N SER A 231 -54.04 -6.22 28.39
CA SER A 231 -53.11 -6.82 29.37
C SER A 231 -53.04 -8.36 29.38
N SER A 232 -53.97 -9.06 28.72
CA SER A 232 -54.02 -10.53 28.71
C SER A 232 -53.12 -11.20 27.65
N ASP A 233 -52.56 -10.46 26.69
CA ASP A 233 -51.75 -11.04 25.61
C ASP A 233 -50.24 -11.03 25.88
N LYS A 234 -49.80 -10.36 26.96
CA LYS A 234 -48.38 -10.18 27.29
C LYS A 234 -47.70 -11.47 27.76
N ALA A 235 -48.42 -12.32 28.49
CA ALA A 235 -47.86 -13.53 29.10
C ALA A 235 -47.50 -14.63 28.06
N ASN A 236 -48.22 -14.73 26.95
CA ASN A 236 -48.00 -15.78 25.95
C ASN A 236 -46.87 -15.42 24.96
N VAL A 237 -46.70 -14.12 24.68
CA VAL A 237 -45.67 -13.63 23.75
C VAL A 237 -44.29 -13.62 24.40
N GLU A 238 -44.18 -13.30 25.70
CA GLU A 238 -42.91 -13.34 26.43
C GLU A 238 -42.30 -14.75 26.50
N ILE A 239 -43.14 -15.79 26.66
CA ILE A 239 -42.66 -17.19 26.70
C ILE A 239 -42.12 -17.63 25.33
N VAL A 240 -42.78 -17.25 24.23
CA VAL A 240 -42.34 -17.61 22.87
C VAL A 240 -41.06 -16.86 22.48
N ILE A 241 -40.92 -15.59 22.89
CA ILE A 241 -39.70 -14.80 22.67
C ILE A 241 -38.54 -15.36 23.50
N LEU A 242 -38.76 -15.80 24.74
CA LEU A 242 -37.71 -16.42 25.57
C LEU A 242 -37.15 -17.71 24.97
N ILE A 243 -38.01 -18.56 24.40
CA ILE A 243 -37.57 -19.80 23.74
C ILE A 243 -36.84 -19.47 22.43
N GLY A 244 -37.39 -18.56 21.61
CA GLY A 244 -36.78 -18.17 20.33
C GLY A 244 -35.43 -17.46 20.50
N THR A 245 -35.33 -16.53 21.46
CA THR A 245 -34.08 -15.83 21.77
C THR A 245 -33.05 -16.76 22.42
N GLY A 246 -33.48 -17.74 23.22
CA GLY A 246 -32.60 -18.78 23.77
C GLY A 246 -31.95 -19.63 22.67
N VAL A 247 -32.73 -20.10 21.70
CA VAL A 247 -32.21 -20.90 20.57
C VAL A 247 -31.28 -20.07 19.68
N ILE A 248 -31.67 -18.84 19.34
CA ILE A 248 -30.86 -17.94 18.52
C ILE A 248 -29.57 -17.56 19.26
N ALA A 249 -29.63 -17.30 20.57
CA ALA A 249 -28.45 -17.01 21.37
C ALA A 249 -27.52 -18.22 21.42
N VAL A 250 -28.02 -19.44 21.61
CA VAL A 250 -27.18 -20.65 21.59
C VAL A 250 -26.52 -20.83 20.22
N PHE A 251 -27.24 -20.63 19.11
CA PHE A 251 -26.67 -20.68 17.76
C PHE A 251 -25.68 -19.54 17.50
N PHE A 252 -25.96 -18.33 17.97
CA PHE A 252 -25.09 -17.16 17.82
C PHE A 252 -23.82 -17.31 18.65
N TRP A 253 -23.92 -17.83 19.88
CA TRP A 253 -22.78 -18.13 20.74
C TRP A 253 -22.02 -19.36 20.24
N ALA A 254 -22.67 -20.39 19.71
CA ALA A 254 -21.99 -21.50 19.05
C ALA A 254 -21.29 -21.06 17.76
N LEU A 255 -21.89 -20.15 16.97
CA LEU A 255 -21.29 -19.55 15.80
C LEU A 255 -20.15 -18.60 16.18
N LEU A 256 -20.29 -17.79 17.23
CA LEU A 256 -19.22 -16.96 17.75
C LEU A 256 -18.10 -17.79 18.38
N ILE A 257 -18.41 -18.90 19.04
CA ILE A 257 -17.41 -19.86 19.53
C ILE A 257 -16.76 -20.56 18.35
N LEU A 258 -17.48 -20.93 17.28
CA LEU A 258 -16.90 -21.49 16.06
C LEU A 258 -16.04 -20.47 15.31
N ILE A 259 -16.50 -19.23 15.18
CA ILE A 259 -15.76 -18.11 14.59
C ILE A 259 -14.57 -17.76 15.47
N PHE A 260 -14.71 -17.70 16.79
CA PHE A 260 -13.61 -17.43 17.72
C PHE A 260 -12.65 -18.62 17.82
N CYS A 261 -13.13 -19.86 17.73
CA CYS A 261 -12.30 -21.06 17.61
C CYS A 261 -11.67 -21.17 16.22
N ASN A 262 -12.22 -20.57 15.16
CA ASN A 262 -11.61 -20.50 13.83
C ASN A 262 -10.68 -19.28 13.67
N VAL A 263 -10.94 -18.17 14.36
CA VAL A 263 -10.13 -16.93 14.35
C VAL A 263 -9.03 -16.97 15.41
N LYS A 264 -9.22 -17.70 16.53
CA LYS A 264 -8.17 -18.10 17.49
C LYS A 264 -7.68 -19.52 17.31
N ARG A 265 -8.12 -20.28 16.30
CA ARG A 265 -7.21 -21.26 15.70
C ARG A 265 -6.16 -20.46 14.96
N VAL A 266 -5.18 -19.97 15.71
CA VAL A 266 -3.83 -19.97 15.20
C VAL A 266 -3.64 -21.40 14.74
N ASN A 267 -3.59 -21.61 13.43
CA ASN A 267 -3.37 -22.93 12.88
C ASN A 267 -2.10 -23.44 13.59
N PRO A 268 -2.10 -24.57 14.31
CA PRO A 268 -0.89 -25.04 14.96
C PRO A 268 0.27 -25.19 13.95
N ALA A 269 -0.04 -25.30 12.65
CA ALA A 269 0.88 -25.16 11.53
C ALA A 269 1.58 -23.76 11.44
N ASP A 270 0.90 -22.65 11.70
CA ASP A 270 1.48 -21.28 11.68
C ASP A 270 2.53 -21.08 12.81
N ILE A 271 2.36 -21.76 13.96
CA ILE A 271 3.36 -21.74 15.05
C ILE A 271 4.52 -22.70 14.74
N LYS A 272 4.24 -23.85 14.12
CA LYS A 272 5.27 -24.85 13.73
C LYS A 272 6.18 -24.37 12.60
N THR A 273 5.64 -23.60 11.65
CA THR A 273 6.34 -23.13 10.43
C THR A 273 7.06 -21.79 10.62
N GLY A 274 6.85 -21.08 11.73
CA GLY A 274 7.60 -19.86 12.07
C GLY A 274 9.07 -20.11 12.42
N TYR A 275 9.46 -21.37 12.62
CA TYR A 275 10.82 -21.78 12.98
C TYR A 275 11.69 -22.24 11.81
N LEU A 276 11.06 -22.64 10.70
CA LEU A 276 11.73 -23.15 9.49
C LEU A 276 11.76 -22.05 8.44
N SER A 277 12.94 -21.73 7.92
CA SER A 277 13.06 -20.84 6.77
C SER A 277 12.79 -21.66 5.52
N ILE A 278 13.58 -22.72 5.28
CA ILE A 278 13.41 -23.57 4.10
C ILE A 278 12.34 -24.64 4.36
N ILE A 279 11.39 -24.76 3.44
CA ILE A 279 10.31 -25.75 3.46
C ILE A 279 10.14 -26.40 2.09
N MET A 280 9.47 -27.56 2.03
CA MET A 280 8.94 -28.05 0.75
C MET A 280 7.79 -27.15 0.28
N ASP A 281 7.60 -27.04 -1.03
CA ASP A 281 6.51 -26.30 -1.64
C ASP A 281 5.16 -26.81 -1.08
N PRO A 282 4.37 -25.94 -0.40
CA PRO A 282 3.07 -26.32 0.13
C PRO A 282 2.08 -26.83 -0.93
N GLY A 283 2.29 -26.50 -2.21
CA GLY A 283 1.51 -27.06 -3.32
C GLY A 283 1.77 -28.54 -3.60
N GLU A 284 2.93 -29.05 -3.18
CA GLU A 284 3.34 -30.46 -3.34
C GLU A 284 3.06 -31.26 -2.06
N VAL A 285 3.47 -30.74 -0.90
CA VAL A 285 3.30 -31.40 0.41
C VAL A 285 2.77 -30.41 1.45
N PRO A 286 1.59 -30.68 2.05
CA PRO A 286 1.03 -29.85 3.12
C PRO A 286 2.03 -29.64 4.26
N LEU A 287 2.07 -28.40 4.78
CA LEU A 287 3.06 -27.94 5.77
C LEU A 287 3.14 -28.81 7.04
N ASP A 288 2.02 -29.38 7.47
CA ASP A 288 1.91 -30.21 8.66
C ASP A 288 2.40 -31.65 8.45
N GLU A 289 2.49 -32.11 7.21
CA GLU A 289 2.91 -33.46 6.82
C GLU A 289 4.39 -33.54 6.39
N GLN A 290 5.05 -32.41 6.13
CA GLN A 290 6.43 -32.37 5.60
C GLN A 290 7.45 -33.15 6.44
N CYS A 291 7.32 -33.10 7.77
CA CYS A 291 8.23 -33.79 8.69
C CYS A 291 8.09 -35.32 8.63
N GLU A 292 6.87 -35.80 8.37
CA GLU A 292 6.52 -37.22 8.36
C GLU A 292 6.75 -37.83 6.97
N TYR A 293 6.66 -37.01 5.92
CA TYR A 293 6.87 -37.41 4.53
C TYR A 293 8.33 -37.74 4.19
N LEU A 294 9.30 -36.97 4.72
CA LEU A 294 10.71 -37.15 4.36
C LEU A 294 11.41 -38.22 5.24
N PRO A 295 12.11 -39.20 4.63
CA PRO A 295 12.80 -40.26 5.38
C PRO A 295 14.12 -39.78 6.00
N TYR A 296 14.55 -40.45 7.07
CA TYR A 296 15.89 -40.32 7.63
C TYR A 296 16.55 -41.71 7.64
N ASP A 297 17.57 -41.90 6.80
CA ASP A 297 18.34 -43.15 6.76
C ASP A 297 19.58 -43.03 7.65
N SER A 298 19.49 -43.64 8.84
CA SER A 298 20.59 -43.66 9.81
C SER A 298 21.85 -44.38 9.31
N SER A 299 21.74 -45.28 8.33
CA SER A 299 22.91 -45.98 7.77
C SER A 299 23.79 -45.06 6.93
N GLN A 300 23.20 -44.01 6.36
CA GLN A 300 23.89 -43.03 5.52
C GLN A 300 24.33 -41.78 6.29
N TRP A 301 23.45 -41.27 7.16
CA TRP A 301 23.61 -39.92 7.71
C TRP A 301 24.03 -39.88 9.19
N GLU A 302 23.97 -40.98 9.93
CA GLU A 302 24.29 -40.96 11.37
C GLU A 302 25.81 -40.88 11.59
N ILE A 303 26.24 -39.87 12.33
CA ILE A 303 27.64 -39.67 12.75
C ILE A 303 27.77 -40.07 14.22
N SER A 304 28.74 -40.93 14.55
CA SER A 304 29.07 -41.17 15.95
C SER A 304 29.56 -39.89 16.63
N ARG A 305 28.96 -39.56 17.78
CA ARG A 305 29.29 -38.36 18.58
C ARG A 305 30.76 -38.31 18.98
N ASP A 306 31.40 -39.47 19.17
CA ASP A 306 32.82 -39.57 19.54
C ASP A 306 33.76 -39.07 18.44
N ARG A 307 33.28 -38.99 17.19
CA ARG A 307 34.01 -38.41 16.06
C ARG A 307 33.92 -36.89 16.01
N LEU A 308 33.06 -36.26 16.81
CA LEU A 308 32.85 -34.81 16.83
C LEU A 308 33.49 -34.20 18.08
N ARG A 309 34.34 -33.20 17.88
CA ARG A 309 34.86 -32.33 18.94
C ARG A 309 34.28 -30.94 18.79
N LEU A 310 33.34 -30.60 19.67
CA LEU A 310 32.70 -29.28 19.68
C LEU A 310 33.70 -28.21 20.17
N GLY A 311 33.74 -27.09 19.48
CA GLY A 311 34.60 -25.93 19.74
C GLY A 311 33.81 -24.69 20.12
N LYS A 312 34.17 -23.54 19.53
CA LYS A 312 33.56 -22.25 19.85
C LYS A 312 32.15 -22.11 19.25
N VAL A 313 31.31 -21.33 19.92
CA VAL A 313 29.99 -20.95 19.38
C VAL A 313 30.18 -19.95 18.24
N LEU A 314 29.62 -20.27 17.07
CA LEU A 314 29.61 -19.40 15.88
C LEU A 314 28.41 -18.46 15.88
N GLY A 315 27.28 -18.91 16.43
CA GLY A 315 26.06 -18.11 16.56
C GLY A 315 25.08 -18.74 17.55
N HIS A 316 24.23 -17.93 18.16
CA HIS A 316 23.19 -18.42 19.06
C HIS A 316 21.87 -17.69 18.84
N GLY A 317 20.77 -18.43 18.86
CA GLY A 317 19.42 -17.92 18.70
C GLY A 317 18.64 -17.93 20.00
N ALA A 318 17.34 -17.74 19.90
CA ALA A 318 16.46 -17.90 21.06
C ALA A 318 16.46 -19.36 21.55
N PHE A 319 16.44 -20.32 20.63
CA PHE A 319 16.19 -21.74 20.93
C PHE A 319 17.33 -22.68 20.48
N GLY A 320 18.14 -22.25 19.51
CA GLY A 320 19.27 -23.02 18.97
C GLY A 320 20.62 -22.32 19.07
N LYS A 321 21.68 -23.04 18.72
CA LYS A 321 23.05 -22.53 18.58
C LYS A 321 23.76 -23.26 17.45
N VAL A 322 24.68 -22.57 16.80
CA VAL A 322 25.64 -23.14 15.83
C VAL A 322 27.03 -23.08 16.44
N ILE A 323 27.73 -24.20 16.43
CA ILE A 323 29.05 -24.36 17.04
C ILE A 323 30.02 -24.82 15.96
N GLU A 324 31.23 -24.28 15.96
CA GLU A 324 32.34 -24.84 15.20
C GLU A 324 32.73 -26.17 15.82
N ALA A 325 32.91 -27.21 15.01
CA ALA A 325 33.39 -28.48 15.50
C ALA A 325 34.46 -29.03 14.56
N SER A 326 35.27 -29.94 15.08
CA SER A 326 36.17 -30.74 14.27
C SER A 326 35.66 -32.17 14.19
N ILE A 327 35.73 -32.76 13.00
CA ILE A 327 35.28 -34.13 12.77
C ILE A 327 36.41 -35.02 12.27
N TYR A 328 36.46 -36.25 12.79
CA TYR A 328 37.43 -37.26 12.39
C TYR A 328 36.90 -38.15 11.26
N GLY A 329 37.68 -38.29 10.18
CA GLY A 329 37.49 -39.34 9.18
C GLY A 329 36.38 -39.09 8.15
N ILE A 330 36.16 -37.83 7.75
CA ILE A 330 35.33 -37.52 6.56
C ILE A 330 36.20 -37.51 5.30
N SER A 331 37.35 -36.84 5.32
CA SER A 331 38.31 -36.87 4.22
C SER A 331 39.13 -38.18 4.18
N LYS A 332 39.53 -38.61 2.96
CA LYS A 332 40.41 -39.77 2.73
C LYS A 332 41.82 -39.58 3.29
N ASN A 333 42.22 -38.33 3.50
CA ASN A 333 43.42 -38.00 4.27
C ASN A 333 42.99 -37.81 5.72
N ASN A 334 43.72 -38.38 6.67
CA ASN A 334 43.47 -38.37 8.12
C ASN A 334 43.48 -36.95 8.78
N SER A 335 43.10 -35.89 8.04
CA SER A 335 43.00 -34.51 8.49
C SER A 335 41.73 -34.26 9.30
N LEU A 336 41.83 -33.35 10.26
CA LEU A 336 40.69 -32.81 11.00
C LEU A 336 39.93 -31.84 10.08
N ASP A 337 38.71 -32.19 9.69
CA ASP A 337 37.87 -31.27 8.91
C ASP A 337 37.09 -30.37 9.87
N THR A 338 37.05 -29.06 9.58
CA THR A 338 36.26 -28.10 10.36
C THR A 338 34.84 -28.08 9.81
N VAL A 339 33.85 -28.23 10.69
CA VAL A 339 32.42 -28.30 10.37
C VAL A 339 31.61 -27.35 11.26
N ALA A 340 30.40 -27.03 10.84
CA ALA A 340 29.44 -26.32 11.67
C ALA A 340 28.37 -27.30 12.17
N VAL A 341 28.09 -27.25 13.48
CA VAL A 341 27.10 -28.11 14.13
C VAL A 341 25.97 -27.25 14.66
N LYS A 342 24.77 -27.43 14.10
CA LYS A 342 23.54 -26.82 14.57
C LYS A 342 22.87 -27.73 15.59
N MET A 343 22.54 -27.19 16.75
CA MET A 343 21.91 -27.93 17.84
C MET A 343 21.02 -27.02 18.69
N LEU A 344 20.14 -27.61 19.49
CA LEU A 344 19.29 -26.87 20.42
C LEU A 344 20.05 -26.45 21.69
N LYS A 345 19.53 -25.42 22.37
CA LYS A 345 19.98 -25.02 23.71
C LYS A 345 19.31 -25.89 24.79
N ASP A 346 19.87 -25.86 25.99
CA ASP A 346 19.26 -26.50 27.15
C ASP A 346 17.91 -25.82 27.46
N GLY A 347 16.88 -26.64 27.70
CA GLY A 347 15.51 -26.16 27.92
C GLY A 347 14.65 -26.01 26.66
N ALA A 348 15.15 -26.43 25.50
CA ALA A 348 14.38 -26.41 24.25
C ALA A 348 13.14 -27.32 24.30
N THR A 349 12.05 -26.88 23.66
CA THR A 349 10.76 -27.58 23.66
C THR A 349 10.70 -28.73 22.64
N ALA A 350 9.74 -29.65 22.81
CA ALA A 350 9.50 -30.72 21.84
C ALA A 350 9.19 -30.18 20.42
N SER A 351 8.55 -29.01 20.32
CA SER A 351 8.32 -28.33 19.04
C SER A 351 9.62 -27.89 18.35
N GLU A 352 10.58 -27.36 19.11
CA GLU A 352 11.89 -26.97 18.57
C GLU A 352 12.71 -28.19 18.14
N HIS A 353 12.58 -29.30 18.87
CA HIS A 353 13.16 -30.59 18.45
C HIS A 353 12.54 -31.11 17.15
N LYS A 354 11.21 -31.04 16.99
CA LYS A 354 10.55 -31.41 15.72
C LYS A 354 11.00 -30.50 14.58
N ALA A 355 11.17 -29.20 14.83
CA ALA A 355 11.66 -28.25 13.82
C ALA A 355 13.09 -28.54 13.36
N LEU A 356 14.03 -28.78 14.28
CA LEU A 356 15.42 -29.13 13.90
C LEU A 356 15.49 -30.48 13.17
N MET A 357 14.63 -31.45 13.53
CA MET A 357 14.51 -32.71 12.81
C MET A 357 13.94 -32.53 11.40
N SER A 358 12.92 -31.68 11.23
CA SER A 358 12.42 -31.31 9.90
C SER A 358 13.49 -30.67 9.04
N GLU A 359 14.28 -29.74 9.60
CA GLU A 359 15.37 -29.08 8.89
C GLU A 359 16.42 -30.10 8.39
N LEU A 360 16.82 -31.04 9.25
CA LEU A 360 17.71 -32.14 8.87
C LEU A 360 17.15 -32.92 7.66
N LYS A 361 15.89 -33.34 7.73
CA LYS A 361 15.25 -34.11 6.66
C LYS A 361 15.13 -33.31 5.35
N ILE A 362 14.84 -32.01 5.45
CA ILE A 362 14.78 -31.11 4.30
C ILE A 362 16.17 -30.98 3.65
N LEU A 363 17.25 -30.84 4.43
CA LEU A 363 18.61 -30.82 3.90
C LEU A 363 19.00 -32.12 3.19
N ILE A 364 18.57 -33.28 3.72
CA ILE A 364 18.74 -34.58 3.04
C ILE A 364 18.01 -34.58 1.69
N HIS A 365 16.76 -34.12 1.67
CA HIS A 365 15.95 -34.07 0.44
C HIS A 365 16.50 -33.10 -0.59
N ILE A 366 16.97 -31.92 -0.17
CA ILE A 366 17.59 -30.93 -1.06
C ILE A 366 18.81 -31.54 -1.76
N GLY A 367 19.66 -32.24 -1.00
CA GLY A 367 20.90 -32.82 -1.50
C GLY A 367 22.01 -31.77 -1.64
N ASN A 368 23.07 -32.13 -2.36
CA ASN A 368 24.29 -31.32 -2.42
C ASN A 368 24.28 -30.36 -3.61
N HIS A 369 24.67 -29.11 -3.36
CA HIS A 369 24.91 -28.12 -4.40
C HIS A 369 26.04 -27.17 -3.99
N LEU A 370 26.74 -26.59 -4.96
CA LEU A 370 27.87 -25.70 -4.68
C LEU A 370 27.43 -24.47 -3.86
N ASN A 371 26.27 -23.92 -4.18
CA ASN A 371 25.73 -22.68 -3.59
C ASN A 371 24.61 -22.89 -2.57
N VAL A 372 24.48 -24.10 -2.03
CA VAL A 372 23.64 -24.40 -0.87
C VAL A 372 24.53 -25.03 0.20
N VAL A 373 24.27 -24.77 1.48
CA VAL A 373 25.00 -25.41 2.57
C VAL A 373 24.72 -26.90 2.57
N ASN A 374 25.78 -27.69 2.39
CA ASN A 374 25.73 -29.14 2.27
C ASN A 374 25.72 -29.80 3.65
N LEU A 375 24.83 -30.78 3.79
CA LEU A 375 24.77 -31.67 4.94
C LEU A 375 25.91 -32.69 4.88
N LEU A 376 26.61 -32.85 6.00
CA LEU A 376 27.66 -33.87 6.16
C LEU A 376 27.16 -35.06 6.99
N GLY A 377 26.17 -34.83 7.86
CA GLY A 377 25.48 -35.87 8.62
C GLY A 377 24.80 -35.32 9.86
N ALA A 378 24.36 -36.21 10.75
CA ALA A 378 23.65 -35.83 11.97
C ALA A 378 23.93 -36.81 13.11
N CYS A 379 23.75 -36.35 14.35
CA CYS A 379 23.69 -37.23 15.52
C CYS A 379 22.25 -37.22 16.05
N THR A 380 21.51 -38.29 15.79
CA THR A 380 20.09 -38.40 16.16
C THR A 380 19.84 -39.40 17.29
N LYS A 381 20.84 -40.22 17.65
CA LYS A 381 20.73 -41.17 18.76
C LYS A 381 20.33 -40.51 20.09
N PRO A 382 19.47 -41.17 20.90
CA PRO A 382 18.87 -40.61 22.12
C PRO A 382 19.85 -40.37 23.27
N ASN A 383 21.11 -40.80 23.13
CA ASN A 383 22.17 -40.63 24.12
C ASN A 383 22.79 -39.22 24.15
N GLY A 384 22.17 -38.25 23.48
CA GLY A 384 22.63 -36.86 23.46
C GLY A 384 21.69 -35.96 22.65
N PRO A 385 22.00 -34.65 22.54
CA PRO A 385 21.15 -33.70 21.82
C PRO A 385 21.19 -33.96 20.32
N LEU A 386 20.09 -33.66 19.62
CA LEU A 386 20.06 -33.65 18.15
C LEU A 386 21.11 -32.66 17.62
N MET A 387 21.99 -33.12 16.75
CA MET A 387 23.03 -32.33 16.09
C MET A 387 22.91 -32.48 14.58
N VAL A 388 22.83 -31.38 13.85
CA VAL A 388 22.89 -31.32 12.39
C VAL A 388 24.26 -30.80 12.00
N VAL A 389 25.03 -31.58 11.26
CA VAL A 389 26.43 -31.31 10.91
C VAL A 389 26.51 -30.90 9.44
N VAL A 390 26.94 -29.67 9.19
CA VAL A 390 27.05 -29.08 7.85
C VAL A 390 28.47 -28.56 7.60
N GLU A 391 28.78 -28.27 6.34
CA GLU A 391 30.06 -27.67 5.98
C GLU A 391 30.29 -26.31 6.68
N TYR A 392 31.55 -26.03 7.01
CA TYR A 392 31.93 -24.77 7.63
C TYR A 392 32.24 -23.69 6.59
N CYS A 393 31.58 -22.55 6.69
CA CYS A 393 31.85 -21.38 5.84
C CYS A 393 32.68 -20.34 6.61
N LYS A 394 33.96 -20.25 6.25
CA LYS A 394 35.01 -19.52 7.00
C LYS A 394 34.71 -18.05 7.28
N TYR A 395 34.07 -17.34 6.35
CA TYR A 395 33.90 -15.89 6.44
C TYR A 395 32.56 -15.47 7.07
N GLY A 396 31.73 -16.43 7.48
CA GLY A 396 30.43 -16.16 8.10
C GLY A 396 29.41 -15.61 7.09
N ASN A 397 28.43 -14.84 7.58
CA ASN A 397 27.36 -14.33 6.71
C ASN A 397 27.81 -13.16 5.83
N LEU A 398 27.23 -13.10 4.64
CA LEU A 398 27.59 -12.17 3.58
C LEU A 398 27.30 -10.71 3.97
N SER A 399 26.20 -10.46 4.70
CA SER A 399 25.87 -9.10 5.17
C SER A 399 27.00 -8.48 6.02
N ASN A 400 27.51 -9.22 7.00
CA ASN A 400 28.61 -8.78 7.85
C ASN A 400 29.92 -8.66 7.07
N PHE A 401 30.21 -9.60 6.16
CA PHE A 401 31.40 -9.56 5.31
C PHE A 401 31.43 -8.30 4.43
N LEU A 402 30.33 -8.02 3.72
CA LEU A 402 30.22 -6.83 2.85
C LEU A 402 30.35 -5.53 3.63
N ARG A 403 29.71 -5.43 4.81
CA ARG A 403 29.85 -4.26 5.70
C ARG A 403 31.30 -4.01 6.10
N ALA A 404 32.02 -5.08 6.46
CA ALA A 404 33.42 -5.00 6.85
C ALA A 404 34.34 -4.65 5.67
N LYS A 405 33.90 -4.86 4.43
CA LYS A 405 34.65 -4.57 3.19
C LYS A 405 34.38 -3.20 2.57
N ARG A 406 33.51 -2.36 3.15
CA ARG A 406 33.16 -1.03 2.60
C ARG A 406 34.37 -0.13 2.37
N GLU A 407 35.27 -0.07 3.35
CA GLU A 407 36.52 0.71 3.24
C GLU A 407 37.56 0.05 2.34
N PHE A 408 37.30 -1.19 1.92
CA PHE A 408 38.15 -2.04 1.10
C PHE A 408 37.51 -2.43 -0.24
N PHE A 409 36.63 -1.57 -0.75
CA PHE A 409 35.93 -1.75 -2.01
C PHE A 409 36.61 -0.94 -3.13
N LEU A 410 36.91 -1.62 -4.24
CA LEU A 410 37.47 -1.01 -5.45
C LEU A 410 36.60 -1.43 -6.64
N PRO A 411 35.78 -0.52 -7.19
CA PRO A 411 34.80 -0.85 -8.22
C PRO A 411 35.40 -1.57 -9.44
N TYR A 412 36.59 -1.14 -9.87
CA TYR A 412 37.32 -1.70 -11.00
C TYR A 412 38.78 -1.96 -10.62
N ARG A 413 39.30 -3.16 -10.93
CA ARG A 413 40.73 -3.50 -10.82
C ARG A 413 41.48 -2.93 -12.02
N ASP A 414 41.74 -1.62 -12.02
CA ASP A 414 42.68 -1.08 -13.00
C ASP A 414 44.13 -1.40 -12.57
N ARG A 415 44.97 -1.85 -13.51
CA ARG A 415 46.42 -2.08 -13.31
C ARG A 415 47.24 -0.77 -13.35
N SER A 416 46.59 0.39 -13.35
CA SER A 416 47.31 1.67 -13.26
C SER A 416 48.27 1.68 -12.04
N PRO A 417 49.48 2.25 -12.16
CA PRO A 417 50.43 2.34 -11.04
C PRO A 417 49.84 3.06 -9.82
N LYS A 418 48.87 3.96 -10.04
CA LYS A 418 48.13 4.66 -8.98
C LYS A 418 47.19 3.71 -8.23
N THR A 419 46.45 2.88 -8.96
CA THR A 419 45.54 1.87 -8.39
C THR A 419 46.33 0.77 -7.67
N GLN A 420 47.46 0.29 -8.22
CA GLN A 420 48.34 -0.67 -7.53
C GLN A 420 48.95 -0.07 -6.24
N SER A 421 49.37 1.19 -6.28
CA SER A 421 49.86 1.90 -5.08
C SER A 421 48.75 2.16 -4.06
N GLN A 422 47.50 2.33 -4.51
CA GLN A 422 46.33 2.45 -3.64
C GLN A 422 45.97 1.09 -3.01
N VAL A 423 45.91 0.02 -3.80
CA VAL A 423 45.71 -1.36 -3.33
C VAL A 423 46.79 -1.74 -2.32
N ARG A 424 48.06 -1.44 -2.60
CA ARG A 424 49.16 -1.70 -1.66
C ARG A 424 49.02 -0.93 -0.35
N ARG A 425 48.70 0.36 -0.42
CA ARG A 425 48.42 1.18 0.78
C ARG A 425 47.22 0.68 1.57
N MET A 426 46.17 0.22 0.89
CA MET A 426 45.00 -0.39 1.52
C MET A 426 45.41 -1.69 2.22
N ILE A 427 46.13 -2.59 1.56
CA ILE A 427 46.62 -3.85 2.16
C ILE A 427 47.50 -3.58 3.39
N GLU A 428 48.39 -2.59 3.32
CA GLU A 428 49.26 -2.20 4.44
C GLU A 428 48.46 -1.58 5.60
N ALA A 429 47.43 -0.78 5.32
CA ALA A 429 46.54 -0.21 6.35
C ALA A 429 45.68 -1.30 7.04
N GLY A 430 45.15 -2.26 6.28
CA GLY A 430 44.36 -3.37 6.82
C GLY A 430 45.16 -4.32 7.72
N GLN A 431 46.49 -4.40 7.53
CA GLN A 431 47.39 -5.18 8.39
C GLN A 431 47.67 -4.50 9.75
N MET A 432 47.53 -3.18 9.87
CA MET A 432 47.75 -2.46 11.13
C MET A 432 46.56 -2.58 12.09
N ASP A 433 45.32 -2.55 11.59
CA ASP A 433 44.11 -2.64 12.43
C ASP A 433 43.86 -4.04 13.02
N GLN A 434 44.35 -5.10 12.37
CA GLN A 434 44.19 -6.47 12.88
C GLN A 434 45.08 -6.78 14.09
N ARG A 435 46.23 -6.10 14.24
CA ARG A 435 47.09 -6.24 15.45
C ARG A 435 46.41 -5.74 16.73
N ALA A 436 45.39 -4.88 16.62
CA ALA A 436 44.63 -4.38 17.76
C ALA A 436 43.45 -5.31 18.19
N ARG A 437 43.08 -6.31 17.38
CA ARG A 437 41.89 -7.15 17.60
C ARG A 437 42.18 -8.60 18.02
N HIS A 438 43.42 -8.96 18.35
CA HIS A 438 43.78 -10.27 18.90
C HIS A 438 44.47 -10.11 20.27
N PRO A 439 44.07 -10.85 21.32
CA PRO A 439 44.82 -10.88 22.57
C PRO A 439 46.16 -11.63 22.38
N PRO A 440 47.22 -11.29 23.15
CA PRO A 440 48.52 -11.92 22.96
C PRO A 440 48.53 -13.36 23.47
N SER A 441 48.94 -14.30 22.63
CA SER A 441 49.32 -15.67 23.02
C SER A 441 50.68 -15.64 23.74
N PRO A 442 50.90 -16.52 24.74
CA PRO A 442 52.08 -16.44 25.61
C PRO A 442 53.37 -16.80 24.86
N SER A 443 54.43 -16.09 25.24
CA SER A 443 55.78 -16.22 24.73
C SER A 443 56.46 -17.51 25.24
N SER A 444 56.79 -18.42 24.32
CA SER A 444 57.81 -19.44 24.58
C SER A 444 59.17 -18.92 24.12
N SER A 445 60.01 -18.61 25.10
CA SER A 445 61.42 -18.30 24.97
C SER A 445 62.22 -19.45 24.36
N THR A 446 63.06 -19.22 23.34
CA THR A 446 64.46 -19.68 23.34
C THR A 446 65.35 -19.04 22.26
N ARG A 447 66.38 -18.34 22.77
CA ARG A 447 67.80 -18.24 22.39
C ARG A 447 68.25 -18.07 20.93
N THR A 448 69.06 -17.03 20.79
CA THR A 448 69.93 -16.54 19.72
C THR A 448 71.22 -17.36 19.47
N SER A 449 71.70 -17.27 18.22
CA SER A 449 73.11 -17.20 17.71
C SER A 449 73.56 -18.37 16.79
N PRO A 450 74.55 -18.18 15.87
CA PRO A 450 74.60 -17.23 14.75
C PRO A 450 74.94 -17.91 13.39
N GLN A 451 74.93 -17.11 12.32
CA GLN A 451 75.10 -17.44 10.89
C GLN A 451 76.45 -18.08 10.46
N SER A 452 76.42 -18.88 9.38
CA SER A 452 77.46 -18.95 8.33
C SER A 452 76.91 -19.55 7.01
N PRO A 453 77.50 -19.28 5.83
CA PRO A 453 76.77 -19.17 4.56
C PRO A 453 76.94 -20.33 3.55
N SER A 454 76.00 -20.36 2.60
CA SER A 454 76.05 -20.86 1.22
C SER A 454 76.23 -22.37 0.94
N SER A 455 75.22 -22.96 0.31
CA SER A 455 75.40 -23.79 -0.89
C SER A 455 74.10 -23.85 -1.70
N ASN A 456 74.19 -23.45 -2.96
CA ASN A 456 73.15 -23.53 -3.98
C ASN A 456 72.79 -24.98 -4.32
N THR A 457 71.49 -25.30 -4.36
CA THR A 457 70.90 -26.23 -5.34
C THR A 457 69.44 -25.82 -5.58
N PRO A 458 68.98 -25.78 -6.85
CA PRO A 458 67.60 -25.46 -7.19
C PRO A 458 66.76 -26.72 -7.07
N ASP A 459 65.85 -26.76 -6.11
CA ASP A 459 64.76 -27.75 -6.11
C ASP A 459 63.46 -27.00 -6.35
N GLU A 460 63.02 -27.05 -7.60
CA GLU A 460 61.67 -26.71 -8.01
C GLU A 460 60.71 -27.72 -7.38
N ASN A 461 60.11 -27.34 -6.26
CA ASN A 461 58.77 -27.81 -5.91
C ASN A 461 57.81 -26.68 -6.26
N PRO A 462 56.84 -26.86 -7.18
CA PRO A 462 55.81 -25.85 -7.41
C PRO A 462 55.05 -25.70 -6.10
N ALA A 463 55.25 -24.53 -5.49
CA ALA A 463 54.69 -24.18 -4.21
C ALA A 463 53.17 -24.32 -4.29
N LEU A 464 52.64 -25.16 -3.40
CA LEU A 464 51.30 -25.12 -2.86
C LEU A 464 50.78 -23.68 -2.91
N GLU A 465 49.89 -23.38 -3.86
CA GLU A 465 49.30 -22.06 -4.02
C GLU A 465 48.74 -21.63 -2.66
N LYS A 466 49.37 -20.62 -2.04
CA LYS A 466 48.85 -20.04 -0.80
C LYS A 466 47.51 -19.41 -1.16
N MET A 467 46.44 -20.16 -0.88
CA MET A 467 45.06 -19.73 -1.06
C MET A 467 44.90 -18.31 -0.47
N GLU A 468 44.57 -17.35 -1.33
CA GLU A 468 44.50 -15.94 -0.96
C GLU A 468 43.39 -15.74 0.08
N ASP A 469 43.76 -15.17 1.24
CA ASP A 469 42.80 -14.82 2.28
C ASP A 469 41.92 -13.68 1.79
N LEU A 470 40.62 -13.92 1.61
CA LEU A 470 39.68 -12.95 1.07
C LEU A 470 39.59 -11.68 1.92
N TRP A 471 39.97 -11.72 3.20
CA TRP A 471 40.06 -10.51 4.02
C TRP A 471 41.13 -9.52 3.52
N LYS A 472 42.13 -9.99 2.78
CA LYS A 472 43.27 -9.20 2.31
C LYS A 472 43.08 -8.65 0.90
N THR A 473 42.12 -9.17 0.14
CA THR A 473 41.85 -8.71 -1.22
C THR A 473 40.72 -7.66 -1.26
N PRO A 474 40.82 -6.64 -2.13
CA PRO A 474 39.74 -5.69 -2.34
C PRO A 474 38.56 -6.34 -3.04
N LEU A 475 37.36 -5.97 -2.57
CA LEU A 475 36.08 -6.40 -3.13
C LEU A 475 35.77 -5.55 -4.37
N THR A 476 35.31 -6.16 -5.46
CA THR A 476 35.00 -5.48 -6.73
C THR A 476 33.53 -5.62 -7.13
N ILE A 477 33.08 -4.90 -8.15
CA ILE A 477 31.74 -5.10 -8.74
C ILE A 477 31.59 -6.52 -9.31
N GLU A 478 32.65 -7.06 -9.91
CA GLU A 478 32.69 -8.44 -10.42
C GLU A 478 32.39 -9.45 -9.30
N ASP A 479 32.97 -9.27 -8.10
CA ASP A 479 32.69 -10.12 -6.94
C ASP A 479 31.20 -10.04 -6.54
N LEU A 480 30.60 -8.84 -6.57
CA LEU A 480 29.18 -8.64 -6.23
C LEU A 480 28.24 -9.32 -7.25
N ILE A 481 28.54 -9.21 -8.54
CA ILE A 481 27.80 -9.91 -9.61
C ILE A 481 27.97 -11.42 -9.45
N CYS A 482 29.19 -11.88 -9.16
CA CYS A 482 29.50 -13.29 -8.94
C CYS A 482 28.72 -13.87 -7.74
N TYR A 483 28.65 -13.15 -6.61
CA TYR A 483 27.80 -13.57 -5.48
C TYR A 483 26.33 -13.64 -5.85
N SER A 484 25.84 -12.65 -6.61
CA SER A 484 24.46 -12.58 -7.07
C SER A 484 24.12 -13.78 -7.96
N PHE A 485 24.98 -14.08 -8.94
CA PHE A 485 24.86 -15.23 -9.84
C PHE A 485 24.87 -16.56 -9.07
N GLN A 486 25.81 -16.73 -8.14
CA GLN A 486 25.92 -17.93 -7.32
C GLN A 486 24.67 -18.16 -6.45
N VAL A 487 24.10 -17.11 -5.85
CA VAL A 487 22.85 -17.25 -5.10
C VAL A 487 21.67 -17.58 -6.02
N ALA A 488 21.59 -16.96 -7.21
CA ALA A 488 20.57 -17.31 -8.19
C ALA A 488 20.62 -18.80 -8.58
N ARG A 489 21.82 -19.36 -8.79
CA ARG A 489 22.02 -20.81 -9.06
C ARG A 489 21.60 -21.68 -7.89
N GLY A 490 21.95 -21.28 -6.66
CA GLY A 490 21.52 -22.00 -5.47
C GLY A 490 20.00 -22.01 -5.31
N MET A 491 19.33 -20.89 -5.61
CA MET A 491 17.87 -20.79 -5.55
C MET A 491 17.17 -21.51 -6.71
N GLU A 492 17.74 -21.51 -7.91
CA GLU A 492 17.30 -22.36 -9.03
C GLU A 492 17.34 -23.83 -8.62
N PHE A 493 18.45 -24.26 -8.00
CA PHE A 493 18.58 -25.62 -7.49
C PHE A 493 17.50 -25.93 -6.44
N LEU A 494 17.30 -25.07 -5.43
CA LEU A 494 16.25 -25.26 -4.42
C LEU A 494 14.85 -25.36 -5.05
N ALA A 495 14.53 -24.49 -6.01
CA ALA A 495 13.26 -24.54 -6.75
C ALA A 495 13.10 -25.86 -7.52
N SER A 496 14.17 -26.38 -8.14
CA SER A 496 14.15 -27.68 -8.83
C SER A 496 13.89 -28.86 -7.87
N ARG A 497 14.25 -28.71 -6.59
CA ARG A 497 13.99 -29.69 -5.52
C ARG A 497 12.63 -29.48 -4.84
N LYS A 498 11.80 -28.57 -5.36
CA LYS A 498 10.49 -28.18 -4.81
C LYS A 498 10.61 -27.61 -3.39
N CYS A 499 11.65 -26.82 -3.14
CA CYS A 499 11.87 -26.14 -1.87
C CYS A 499 11.75 -24.62 -2.03
N ILE A 500 11.19 -23.97 -1.01
CA ILE A 500 11.02 -22.51 -0.89
C ILE A 500 11.77 -22.05 0.36
N HIS A 501 12.51 -20.94 0.27
CA HIS A 501 13.40 -20.44 1.33
C HIS A 501 12.71 -19.52 2.35
N ARG A 502 11.72 -18.70 1.97
CA ARG A 502 10.88 -17.83 2.84
C ARG A 502 11.56 -16.71 3.64
N ASP A 503 12.87 -16.80 3.85
CA ASP A 503 13.70 -15.83 4.57
C ASP A 503 15.00 -15.55 3.80
N LEU A 504 14.94 -15.44 2.46
CA LEU A 504 16.14 -15.21 1.66
C LEU A 504 16.64 -13.77 1.89
N ALA A 505 17.87 -13.64 2.40
CA ALA A 505 18.48 -12.36 2.79
C ALA A 505 20.00 -12.52 2.94
N ALA A 506 20.78 -11.43 2.90
CA ALA A 506 22.24 -11.49 2.99
C ALA A 506 22.75 -12.10 4.32
N ARG A 507 21.94 -12.04 5.38
CA ARG A 507 22.20 -12.70 6.68
C ARG A 507 22.10 -14.24 6.62
N ASN A 508 21.44 -14.78 5.60
CA ASN A 508 21.25 -16.21 5.33
C ASN A 508 22.10 -16.71 4.14
N ILE A 509 23.03 -15.88 3.66
CA ILE A 509 24.06 -16.29 2.72
C ILE A 509 25.39 -16.37 3.47
N LEU A 510 26.08 -17.50 3.38
CA LEU A 510 27.39 -17.71 3.97
C LEU A 510 28.48 -17.63 2.91
N LEU A 511 29.63 -17.07 3.27
CA LEU A 511 30.81 -17.00 2.41
C LEU A 511 31.86 -18.03 2.87
N SER A 512 32.20 -18.94 1.97
CA SER A 512 33.24 -19.94 2.13
C SER A 512 34.55 -19.50 1.50
N GLU A 513 35.55 -20.37 1.53
CA GLU A 513 36.79 -20.20 0.78
C GLU A 513 36.53 -20.13 -0.73
N ASN A 514 37.51 -19.61 -1.48
CA ASN A 514 37.46 -19.49 -2.94
C ASN A 514 36.28 -18.65 -3.48
N ASN A 515 35.82 -17.67 -2.69
CA ASN A 515 34.76 -16.74 -3.08
C ASN A 515 33.40 -17.42 -3.33
N ILE A 516 33.17 -18.58 -2.70
CA ILE A 516 31.94 -19.37 -2.87
C ILE A 516 30.89 -18.94 -1.85
N VAL A 517 29.74 -18.51 -2.32
CA VAL A 517 28.59 -18.22 -1.44
C VAL A 517 27.60 -19.38 -1.40
N LYS A 518 27.04 -19.60 -0.21
CA LYS A 518 26.14 -20.72 0.09
C LYS A 518 24.89 -20.25 0.83
N ILE A 519 23.74 -20.63 0.32
CA ILE A 519 22.43 -20.38 0.94
C ILE A 519 22.28 -21.30 2.15
N CYS A 520 21.79 -20.77 3.27
CA CYS A 520 21.64 -21.51 4.52
C CYS A 520 20.37 -21.12 5.29
N ASP A 521 19.93 -22.01 6.19
CA ASP A 521 18.83 -21.75 7.12
C ASP A 521 19.35 -21.61 8.55
N PHE A 522 19.43 -20.38 9.07
CA PHE A 522 19.77 -20.16 10.48
C PHE A 522 18.56 -20.17 11.43
N GLY A 523 17.33 -20.39 10.96
CA GLY A 523 16.04 -20.19 11.67
C GLY A 523 16.10 -20.26 13.20
N LEU A 524 16.22 -21.47 13.76
CA LEU A 524 16.27 -21.70 15.22
C LEU A 524 17.49 -21.10 15.95
N ALA A 525 18.60 -20.92 15.23
CA ALA A 525 19.86 -20.40 15.75
C ALA A 525 19.98 -18.87 15.65
N ARG A 526 18.92 -18.16 15.26
CA ARG A 526 18.81 -16.70 15.33
C ARG A 526 17.83 -16.26 16.42
N ASP A 527 18.16 -15.19 17.14
CA ASP A 527 17.29 -14.63 18.18
C ASP A 527 16.38 -13.57 17.55
N ILE A 528 15.33 -14.03 16.87
CA ILE A 528 14.37 -13.16 16.15
C ILE A 528 13.66 -12.17 17.09
N TYR A 529 13.70 -12.37 18.41
CA TYR A 529 13.11 -11.45 19.39
C TYR A 529 13.97 -10.22 19.64
N LYS A 530 15.28 -10.32 19.41
CA LYS A 530 16.25 -9.22 19.56
C LYS A 530 16.73 -8.67 18.22
N ASP A 531 16.46 -9.39 17.13
CA ASP A 531 16.87 -8.99 15.79
C ASP A 531 15.95 -7.88 15.24
N PRO A 532 16.50 -6.70 14.88
CA PRO A 532 15.72 -5.58 14.33
C PRO A 532 15.17 -5.87 12.92
N ASP A 533 15.68 -6.88 12.22
CA ASP A 533 15.19 -7.27 10.90
C ASP A 533 13.81 -7.96 10.97
N TYR A 534 13.40 -8.43 12.15
CA TYR A 534 12.14 -9.15 12.36
C TYR A 534 11.13 -8.29 13.14
N VAL A 535 10.06 -7.89 12.45
CA VAL A 535 9.02 -7.02 12.98
C VAL A 535 7.81 -7.84 13.42
N ARG A 536 7.17 -7.46 14.52
CA ARG A 536 5.98 -8.14 15.04
C ARG A 536 4.78 -7.81 14.16
N LYS A 537 4.15 -8.83 13.58
CA LYS A 537 2.85 -8.75 12.89
C LYS A 537 1.91 -9.79 13.50
N GLY A 538 0.94 -9.33 14.29
CA GLY A 538 0.11 -10.19 15.14
C GLY A 538 0.94 -10.94 16.19
N ASN A 539 0.88 -12.28 16.16
CA ASN A 539 1.63 -13.16 17.08
C ASN A 539 2.97 -13.65 16.51
N ALA A 540 3.29 -13.33 15.25
CA ALA A 540 4.52 -13.75 14.60
C ALA A 540 5.52 -12.59 14.48
N ARG A 541 6.81 -12.92 14.42
CA ARG A 541 7.88 -12.00 14.02
C ARG A 541 8.36 -12.37 12.64
N LEU A 542 8.30 -11.42 11.71
CA LEU A 542 8.48 -11.66 10.28
C LEU A 542 9.53 -10.71 9.69
N PRO A 543 10.34 -11.15 8.70
CA PRO A 543 11.33 -10.33 8.04
C PRO A 543 10.69 -9.38 7.00
N LEU A 544 9.80 -8.48 7.44
CA LEU A 544 8.89 -7.71 6.58
C LEU A 544 9.58 -6.93 5.46
N LYS A 545 10.83 -6.50 5.63
CA LYS A 545 11.60 -5.79 4.59
C LYS A 545 11.97 -6.68 3.38
N TRP A 546 12.03 -8.00 3.56
CA TRP A 546 12.37 -8.97 2.51
C TRP A 546 11.16 -9.65 1.90
N MET A 547 9.99 -9.57 2.55
CA MET A 547 8.82 -10.33 2.14
C MET A 547 8.08 -9.68 0.96
N ALA A 548 7.58 -10.52 0.05
CA ALA A 548 6.72 -10.10 -1.04
C ALA A 548 5.33 -9.65 -0.53
N PRO A 549 4.60 -8.78 -1.25
CA PRO A 549 3.28 -8.31 -0.84
C PRO A 549 2.30 -9.46 -0.57
N GLU A 550 2.22 -10.47 -1.44
CA GLU A 550 1.35 -11.64 -1.25
C GLU A 550 1.72 -12.46 0.00
N SER A 551 3.00 -12.51 0.38
CA SER A 551 3.44 -13.16 1.62
C SER A 551 3.07 -12.33 2.85
N ILE A 552 3.13 -11.00 2.75
CA ILE A 552 2.80 -10.07 3.82
C ILE A 552 1.30 -10.02 4.10
N PHE A 553 0.47 -10.00 3.06
CA PHE A 553 -0.97 -9.78 3.16
C PHE A 553 -1.77 -11.08 3.14
N ASP A 554 -1.40 -12.01 2.26
CA ASP A 554 -2.19 -13.21 1.98
C ASP A 554 -1.53 -14.49 2.53
N LYS A 555 -0.35 -14.35 3.18
CA LYS A 555 0.47 -15.46 3.70
C LYS A 555 0.86 -16.50 2.64
N VAL A 556 0.97 -16.08 1.39
CA VAL A 556 1.36 -16.94 0.26
C VAL A 556 2.88 -16.99 0.16
N TYR A 557 3.46 -18.19 0.18
CA TYR A 557 4.90 -18.42 0.00
C TYR A 557 5.09 -19.32 -1.22
N THR A 558 5.86 -18.83 -2.20
CA THR A 558 6.17 -19.50 -3.47
C THR A 558 7.60 -19.20 -3.89
N SER A 559 8.13 -19.92 -4.89
CA SER A 559 9.41 -19.55 -5.52
C SER A 559 9.42 -18.11 -6.04
N GLN A 560 8.29 -17.57 -6.50
CA GLN A 560 8.20 -16.17 -6.94
C GLN A 560 8.23 -15.17 -5.78
N SER A 561 7.78 -15.55 -4.58
CA SER A 561 7.99 -14.74 -3.37
C SER A 561 9.45 -14.74 -2.91
N ASP A 562 10.19 -15.82 -3.18
CA ASP A 562 11.65 -15.85 -2.98
C ASP A 562 12.38 -14.99 -4.02
N VAL A 563 11.90 -14.90 -5.26
CA VAL A 563 12.44 -13.96 -6.27
C VAL A 563 12.35 -12.52 -5.78
N TRP A 564 11.24 -12.13 -5.15
CA TRP A 564 11.13 -10.82 -4.52
C TRP A 564 12.22 -10.60 -3.46
N SER A 565 12.38 -11.59 -2.57
CA SER A 565 13.39 -11.60 -1.51
C SER A 565 14.81 -11.54 -2.11
N PHE A 566 15.05 -12.19 -3.25
CA PHE A 566 16.28 -12.12 -4.01
C PHE A 566 16.55 -10.70 -4.54
N GLY A 567 15.54 -9.98 -5.02
CA GLY A 567 15.70 -8.56 -5.37
C GLY A 567 16.16 -7.69 -4.20
N VAL A 568 15.64 -7.96 -2.99
CA VAL A 568 16.10 -7.29 -1.75
C VAL A 568 17.53 -7.69 -1.41
N LEU A 569 17.89 -8.96 -1.56
CA LEU A 569 19.26 -9.45 -1.41
C LEU A 569 20.23 -8.78 -2.39
N LEU A 570 19.86 -8.62 -3.66
CA LEU A 570 20.67 -7.86 -4.62
C LEU A 570 20.91 -6.45 -4.11
N TRP A 571 19.87 -5.77 -3.62
CA TRP A 571 20.02 -4.45 -3.02
C TRP A 571 20.99 -4.46 -1.82
N GLU A 572 20.95 -5.48 -0.96
CA GLU A 572 21.93 -5.64 0.12
C GLU A 572 23.35 -5.84 -0.41
N ILE A 573 23.54 -6.67 -1.44
CA ILE A 573 24.85 -6.95 -2.06
C ILE A 573 25.45 -5.66 -2.62
N PHE A 574 24.69 -4.94 -3.45
CA PHE A 574 25.13 -3.70 -4.11
C PHE A 574 25.03 -2.44 -3.23
N SER A 575 24.60 -2.58 -1.97
CA SER A 575 24.76 -1.53 -0.95
C SER A 575 25.87 -1.86 0.05
N LEU A 576 26.68 -2.88 -0.26
CA LEU A 576 27.73 -3.40 0.59
C LEU A 576 27.21 -3.70 2.00
N GLY A 577 26.10 -4.43 2.05
CA GLY A 577 25.41 -4.89 3.26
C GLY A 577 24.60 -3.81 3.99
N ALA A 578 24.11 -2.76 3.34
CA ALA A 578 23.23 -1.81 4.05
C ALA A 578 21.90 -2.47 4.45
N SER A 579 21.22 -1.93 5.47
CA SER A 579 19.86 -2.37 5.80
C SER A 579 18.91 -1.88 4.72
N PRO A 580 18.05 -2.75 4.15
CA PRO A 580 16.97 -2.34 3.25
C PRO A 580 16.07 -1.26 3.86
N TYR A 581 15.51 -0.42 2.98
CA TYR A 581 14.64 0.71 3.31
C TYR A 581 15.24 1.64 4.39
N PRO A 582 16.41 2.26 4.12
CA PRO A 582 17.11 3.06 5.11
C PRO A 582 16.26 4.25 5.57
N GLY A 583 16.10 4.39 6.90
CA GLY A 583 15.33 5.47 7.52
C GLY A 583 13.81 5.33 7.43
N VAL A 584 13.29 4.21 6.92
CA VAL A 584 11.85 3.96 6.80
C VAL A 584 11.37 3.14 7.99
N GLN A 585 10.29 3.60 8.64
CA GLN A 585 9.62 2.81 9.66
C GLN A 585 8.85 1.65 9.02
N ILE A 586 8.98 0.46 9.61
CA ILE A 586 8.38 -0.77 9.09
C ILE A 586 7.09 -1.06 9.86
N ASP A 587 6.00 -0.45 9.41
CA ASP A 587 4.66 -0.52 9.98
C ASP A 587 3.62 -0.93 8.91
N GLU A 588 2.33 -0.84 9.24
CA GLU A 588 1.26 -1.15 8.27
C GLU A 588 1.26 -0.20 7.07
N ASP A 589 1.64 1.07 7.28
CA ASP A 589 1.74 2.07 6.21
C ASP A 589 2.90 1.75 5.26
N PHE A 590 4.02 1.23 5.77
CA PHE A 590 5.07 0.64 4.94
C PHE A 590 4.52 -0.48 4.06
N CYS A 591 3.82 -1.46 4.65
CA CYS A 591 3.26 -2.57 3.88
C CYS A 591 2.28 -2.08 2.81
N LYS A 592 1.45 -1.06 3.11
CA LYS A 592 0.51 -0.47 2.15
C LYS A 592 1.23 0.22 0.99
N ARG A 593 2.21 1.08 1.29
CA ARG A 593 3.03 1.73 0.25
C ARG A 593 3.76 0.74 -0.64
N LEU A 594 4.25 -0.37 -0.05
CA LEU A 594 4.87 -1.44 -0.81
C LEU A 594 3.89 -2.08 -1.80
N LYS A 595 2.64 -2.32 -1.38
CA LYS A 595 1.55 -2.80 -2.24
C LYS A 595 1.19 -1.79 -3.34
N ASP A 596 1.21 -0.51 -3.02
CA ASP A 596 0.91 0.60 -3.95
C ASP A 596 2.05 0.87 -4.96
N GLY A 597 3.10 0.05 -4.97
CA GLY A 597 4.17 0.13 -5.98
C GLY A 597 5.40 0.93 -5.57
N VAL A 598 5.51 1.35 -4.30
CA VAL A 598 6.71 2.05 -3.81
C VAL A 598 7.88 1.06 -3.71
N ARG A 599 9.05 1.43 -4.26
CA ARG A 599 10.28 0.61 -4.23
C ARG A 599 11.48 1.39 -3.66
N MET A 600 12.51 0.66 -3.26
CA MET A 600 13.78 1.25 -2.83
C MET A 600 14.48 1.93 -3.99
N ARG A 601 15.23 3.00 -3.72
CA ARG A 601 16.15 3.60 -4.70
C ARG A 601 17.34 2.69 -5.00
N ALA A 602 17.95 2.87 -6.17
CA ALA A 602 19.18 2.19 -6.54
C ALA A 602 20.29 2.46 -5.50
N PRO A 603 21.03 1.43 -5.06
CA PRO A 603 22.20 1.63 -4.22
C PRO A 603 23.36 2.18 -5.06
N GLU A 604 24.29 2.90 -4.43
CA GLU A 604 25.33 3.69 -5.13
C GLU A 604 26.25 2.85 -6.04
N THR A 605 26.48 1.57 -5.72
CA THR A 605 27.36 0.71 -6.52
C THR A 605 26.61 -0.12 -7.58
N ALA A 606 25.29 0.03 -7.71
CA ALA A 606 24.51 -0.69 -8.72
C ALA A 606 24.49 0.08 -10.04
N SER A 607 24.75 -0.63 -11.14
CA SER A 607 24.52 -0.11 -12.49
C SER A 607 23.01 -0.06 -12.80
N PRO A 608 22.59 0.69 -13.84
CA PRO A 608 21.20 0.71 -14.28
C PRO A 608 20.65 -0.69 -14.61
N GLU A 609 21.47 -1.56 -15.18
CA GLU A 609 21.11 -2.94 -15.54
C GLU A 609 20.83 -3.76 -14.28
N ILE A 610 21.72 -3.69 -13.29
CA ILE A 610 21.55 -4.38 -12.00
C ILE A 610 20.30 -3.87 -11.28
N TYR A 611 20.06 -2.56 -11.27
CA TYR A 611 18.87 -2.00 -10.66
C TYR A 611 17.59 -2.39 -11.42
N GLY A 612 17.66 -2.49 -12.76
CA GLY A 612 16.58 -3.04 -13.59
C GLY A 612 16.19 -4.46 -13.19
N ILE A 613 17.17 -5.31 -12.86
CA ILE A 613 16.92 -6.67 -12.34
C ILE A 613 16.23 -6.61 -10.98
N MET A 614 16.66 -5.74 -10.07
CA MET A 614 16.01 -5.56 -8.76
C MET A 614 14.53 -5.16 -8.93
N LEU A 615 14.27 -4.20 -9.81
CA LEU A 615 12.93 -3.73 -10.13
C LEU A 615 12.05 -4.84 -10.73
N ALA A 616 12.59 -5.67 -11.63
CA ALA A 616 11.90 -6.82 -12.19
C ALA A 616 11.56 -7.86 -11.10
N CYS A 617 12.48 -8.11 -10.16
CA CYS A 617 12.22 -8.99 -9.01
C CYS A 617 11.11 -8.44 -8.11
N TRP A 618 10.96 -7.11 -8.00
CA TRP A 618 9.93 -6.46 -7.20
C TRP A 618 8.64 -6.12 -7.97
N HIS A 619 8.37 -6.82 -9.07
CA HIS A 619 7.09 -6.68 -9.75
C HIS A 619 5.94 -7.07 -8.80
N GLY A 620 4.86 -6.27 -8.78
CA GLY A 620 3.73 -6.46 -7.86
C GLY A 620 3.02 -7.80 -8.09
N GLU A 621 2.82 -8.15 -9.35
CA GLU A 621 2.25 -9.43 -9.77
C GLU A 621 3.34 -10.53 -9.81
N PRO A 622 3.21 -11.64 -9.05
CA PRO A 622 4.25 -12.67 -8.95
C PRO A 622 4.64 -13.34 -10.26
N LYS A 623 3.70 -13.54 -11.19
CA LYS A 623 3.96 -14.24 -12.47
C LYS A 623 4.82 -13.43 -13.45
N GLU A 624 4.89 -12.12 -13.27
CA GLU A 624 5.67 -11.21 -14.11
C GLU A 624 7.11 -11.05 -13.60
N ARG A 625 7.42 -11.58 -12.41
CA ARG A 625 8.80 -11.60 -11.89
C ARG A 625 9.63 -12.64 -12.66
N PRO A 626 10.92 -12.38 -12.93
CA PRO A 626 11.78 -13.35 -13.59
C PRO A 626 11.91 -14.61 -12.74
N THR A 627 12.00 -15.78 -13.37
CA THR A 627 12.27 -17.03 -12.65
C THR A 627 13.75 -17.12 -12.29
N PHE A 628 14.13 -17.96 -11.32
CA PHE A 628 15.55 -18.18 -10.99
C PHE A 628 16.39 -18.65 -12.19
N PRO A 629 15.93 -19.56 -13.08
CA PRO A 629 16.64 -19.87 -14.32
C PRO A 629 16.92 -18.66 -15.20
N ALA A 630 15.93 -17.76 -15.35
CA ALA A 630 16.11 -16.53 -16.11
C ALA A 630 17.13 -15.60 -15.43
N LEU A 631 17.09 -15.48 -14.10
CA LEU A 631 18.05 -14.69 -13.33
C LEU A 631 19.47 -15.25 -13.43
N VAL A 632 19.64 -16.58 -13.44
CA VAL A 632 20.93 -17.24 -13.66
C VAL A 632 21.49 -16.88 -15.02
N GLN A 633 20.68 -16.92 -16.07
CA GLN A 633 21.09 -16.53 -17.41
C GLN A 633 21.51 -15.05 -17.45
N ILE A 634 20.65 -14.14 -16.99
CA ILE A 634 20.89 -12.69 -17.01
C ILE A 634 22.17 -12.32 -16.24
N LEU A 635 22.35 -12.86 -15.03
CA LEU A 635 23.53 -12.56 -14.21
C LEU A 635 24.79 -13.24 -14.75
N GLY A 636 24.65 -14.39 -15.41
CA GLY A 636 25.75 -15.07 -16.10
C GLY A 636 26.27 -14.26 -17.28
N ASP A 637 25.36 -13.71 -18.10
CA ASP A 637 25.70 -12.85 -19.23
C ASP A 637 26.41 -11.57 -18.75
N LEU A 638 25.88 -10.92 -17.70
CA LEU A 638 26.53 -9.76 -17.08
C LEU A 638 27.93 -10.06 -16.53
N LEU A 639 28.16 -11.27 -16.00
CA LEU A 639 29.47 -11.66 -15.50
C LEU A 639 30.47 -11.87 -16.64
N GLN A 640 30.02 -12.44 -17.77
CA GLN A 640 30.85 -12.61 -18.96
C GLN A 640 31.22 -11.26 -19.60
N ASP A 641 30.28 -10.32 -19.70
CA ASP A 641 30.53 -8.98 -20.27
C ASP A 641 31.52 -8.15 -19.44
N ASN A 642 31.55 -8.35 -18.11
CA ASN A 642 32.51 -7.69 -17.23
C ASN A 642 33.92 -8.34 -17.26
N SER A 643 34.07 -9.49 -17.93
CA SER A 643 35.32 -10.25 -18.01
C SER A 643 36.14 -9.85 -19.26
N LEU A 644 36.80 -8.69 -19.25
CA LEU A 644 37.90 -8.39 -20.19
C LEU A 644 39.20 -9.09 -19.73
N PRO A 645 40.15 -9.42 -20.64
CA PRO A 645 40.94 -10.64 -20.59
C PRO A 645 42.05 -10.56 -19.55
N ASP A 646 41.75 -10.94 -18.31
CA ASP A 646 42.77 -11.05 -17.27
C ASP A 646 42.51 -12.26 -16.37
N GLY A 647 42.93 -13.42 -16.87
CA GLY A 647 43.72 -14.41 -16.13
C GLY A 647 43.37 -14.76 -14.68
N LYS A 648 42.10 -14.73 -14.28
CA LYS A 648 41.64 -15.56 -13.18
C LYS A 648 41.12 -16.86 -13.79
N ASP A 649 41.88 -17.92 -13.60
CA ASP A 649 41.41 -19.29 -13.81
C ASP A 649 40.28 -19.58 -12.80
N TYR A 650 39.08 -19.10 -13.09
CA TYR A 650 37.88 -19.68 -12.51
C TYR A 650 37.75 -21.07 -13.10
N VAL A 651 37.76 -22.10 -12.24
CA VAL A 651 37.66 -23.51 -12.64
C VAL A 651 36.52 -23.67 -13.65
N PRO A 652 36.81 -24.09 -14.90
CA PRO A 652 35.78 -24.36 -15.89
C PRO A 652 35.01 -25.61 -15.45
N LEU A 653 33.83 -25.43 -14.86
CA LEU A 653 32.96 -26.54 -14.48
C LEU A 653 31.97 -26.84 -15.61
N ASN A 654 32.48 -27.50 -16.65
CA ASN A 654 31.64 -28.23 -17.60
C ASN A 654 32.21 -29.63 -17.81
N HIS A 655 31.81 -30.56 -16.95
CA HIS A 655 31.71 -31.98 -17.30
C HIS A 655 30.62 -32.64 -16.46
N SER A 656 29.40 -32.62 -16.99
CA SER A 656 28.46 -33.72 -16.81
C SER A 656 28.21 -34.34 -18.18
N GLN A 657 28.56 -35.61 -18.28
CA GLN A 657 28.39 -36.48 -19.44
C GLN A 657 26.92 -36.56 -19.85
N SER A 658 26.59 -36.14 -21.06
CA SER A 658 25.54 -36.76 -21.88
C SER A 658 25.73 -36.33 -23.33
N SER A 659 25.59 -37.31 -24.21
CA SER A 659 26.00 -37.38 -25.61
C SER A 659 25.03 -36.73 -26.60
N GLU A 660 25.59 -36.43 -27.78
CA GLU A 660 24.97 -36.20 -29.11
C GLU A 660 24.56 -34.75 -29.48
N ASP A 661 25.48 -34.13 -30.23
CA ASP A 661 25.33 -33.54 -31.58
C ASP A 661 24.12 -32.63 -31.87
N ASP A 662 24.40 -31.35 -32.14
CA ASP A 662 24.15 -30.76 -33.47
C ASP A 662 24.76 -29.35 -33.55
N GLY A 663 25.45 -29.08 -34.66
CA GLY A 663 26.30 -27.92 -34.85
C GLY A 663 25.69 -26.75 -35.64
N PHE A 664 26.62 -25.85 -35.99
CA PHE A 664 26.54 -24.66 -36.87
C PHE A 664 26.20 -23.27 -36.27
N SER A 665 27.29 -22.57 -35.94
CA SER A 665 27.82 -21.36 -36.62
C SER A 665 27.18 -19.98 -36.43
N GLN A 666 28.01 -19.11 -35.83
CA GLN A 666 28.36 -17.70 -36.14
C GLN A 666 27.32 -16.79 -36.83
N ALA A 667 27.07 -15.61 -36.23
CA ALA A 667 27.66 -14.34 -36.72
C ALA A 667 27.12 -13.06 -36.02
N SER A 668 28.06 -12.13 -35.87
CA SER A 668 27.95 -10.67 -36.10
C SER A 668 27.34 -9.73 -35.05
N SER A 669 28.27 -9.01 -34.45
CA SER A 669 28.21 -7.73 -33.74
C SER A 669 27.61 -6.54 -34.52
N ARG A 670 26.77 -5.74 -33.86
CA ARG A 670 26.76 -4.26 -33.90
C ARG A 670 25.86 -3.67 -32.79
N PRO A 671 26.31 -2.70 -31.98
CA PRO A 671 25.47 -2.04 -30.98
C PRO A 671 24.65 -0.88 -31.60
N PRO A 672 23.42 -0.59 -31.13
CA PRO A 672 22.69 0.60 -31.54
C PRO A 672 23.19 1.86 -30.79
N SER A 673 23.07 2.99 -31.46
CA SER A 673 23.61 4.32 -31.15
C SER A 673 22.93 5.05 -29.98
N GLU A 674 23.72 5.91 -29.34
CA GLU A 674 23.51 6.72 -28.12
C GLU A 674 22.35 7.76 -28.13
N GLU A 675 21.39 7.71 -29.06
CA GLU A 675 20.40 8.79 -29.27
C GLU A 675 18.94 8.43 -29.00
N GLU A 676 18.61 7.22 -28.56
CA GLU A 676 17.22 6.85 -28.19
C GLU A 676 16.90 6.90 -26.68
N LEU A 677 17.82 7.36 -25.83
CA LEU A 677 17.70 7.33 -24.36
C LEU A 677 17.56 8.70 -23.66
N ARG A 678 17.09 9.73 -24.35
CA ARG A 678 16.83 11.04 -23.73
C ARG A 678 15.40 11.53 -23.96
N MET A 679 14.52 11.23 -23.01
CA MET A 679 13.48 12.18 -22.62
C MET A 679 12.98 11.94 -21.19
N ALA A 680 12.77 13.06 -20.49
CA ALA A 680 12.17 13.25 -19.17
C ALA A 680 13.04 12.95 -17.93
N CYS A 681 13.87 13.91 -17.54
CA CYS A 681 13.81 14.47 -16.18
C CYS A 681 14.59 15.79 -16.10
N ASN A 682 13.87 16.90 -15.99
CA ASN A 682 14.40 18.09 -15.34
C ASN A 682 13.28 18.81 -14.59
N THR A 683 13.67 19.32 -13.40
CA THR A 683 12.97 20.20 -12.46
C THR A 683 12.13 19.56 -11.35
N MET A 684 12.69 19.53 -10.12
CA MET A 684 12.15 20.16 -8.89
C MET A 684 12.87 19.63 -7.62
N PRO A 685 12.89 20.40 -6.50
CA PRO A 685 14.02 20.47 -5.57
C PRO A 685 14.03 19.46 -4.41
N THR A 686 15.21 19.34 -3.83
CA THR A 686 15.64 18.55 -2.68
C THR A 686 14.78 18.79 -1.42
N ARG A 687 14.01 17.76 -1.01
CA ARG A 687 13.71 17.42 0.41
C ARG A 687 13.21 15.98 0.54
N TYR A 688 13.95 15.19 1.33
CA TYR A 688 13.70 13.83 1.86
C TYR A 688 12.53 13.00 1.32
N TYR A 689 12.82 12.05 0.41
CA TYR A 689 12.12 10.76 0.30
C TYR A 689 13.10 9.70 -0.23
N ASN A 690 13.27 8.54 0.43
CA ASN A 690 14.22 7.48 0.05
C ASN A 690 13.63 6.40 -0.89
N CYS A 691 12.44 6.63 -1.44
CA CYS A 691 11.72 5.67 -2.27
C CYS A 691 11.33 6.29 -3.62
N VAL A 692 11.02 5.44 -4.60
CA VAL A 692 10.53 5.85 -5.93
C VAL A 692 9.23 5.09 -6.27
N PRO A 693 8.27 5.73 -6.96
CA PRO A 693 7.13 5.04 -7.55
C PRO A 693 7.60 4.18 -8.74
N PHE A 694 7.05 2.97 -8.89
CA PHE A 694 7.35 2.07 -10.00
C PHE A 694 6.64 2.52 -11.28
N GLY A 695 7.39 2.85 -12.34
CA GLY A 695 6.89 2.97 -13.71
C GLY A 695 7.23 1.67 -14.45
N GLY A 696 6.22 0.98 -14.98
CA GLY A 696 6.38 -0.35 -15.55
C GLY A 696 7.49 -0.45 -16.62
N CYS A 697 8.36 -1.44 -16.48
CA CYS A 697 9.25 -1.89 -17.54
C CYS A 697 8.62 -3.10 -18.23
N VAL A 698 8.43 -3.02 -19.55
CA VAL A 698 8.10 -4.18 -20.39
C VAL A 698 9.43 -4.79 -20.84
N PHE A 699 9.72 -6.02 -20.40
CA PHE A 699 10.82 -6.81 -20.95
C PHE A 699 10.39 -7.34 -22.32
N VAL A 700 10.98 -6.82 -23.40
CA VAL A 700 10.84 -7.42 -24.73
C VAL A 700 11.89 -8.52 -24.83
N GLY A 701 11.47 -9.78 -24.65
CA GLY A 701 12.31 -10.93 -24.99
C GLY A 701 12.63 -10.94 -26.50
N PRO A 702 13.71 -11.61 -26.94
CA PRO A 702 14.04 -11.71 -28.36
C PRO A 702 12.90 -12.43 -29.09
N SER A 703 12.07 -11.66 -29.77
CA SER A 703 10.95 -12.15 -30.55
C SER A 703 11.51 -12.69 -31.87
N LYS A 704 11.62 -14.03 -32.00
CA LYS A 704 11.74 -14.65 -33.32
C LYS A 704 10.45 -14.38 -34.08
N ILE A 705 10.48 -13.36 -34.95
CA ILE A 705 9.42 -13.09 -35.92
C ILE A 705 9.45 -14.25 -36.93
N TYR A 706 8.48 -15.16 -36.80
CA TYR A 706 8.06 -16.02 -37.90
C TYR A 706 6.85 -15.36 -38.57
N GLN A 707 7.01 -14.94 -39.82
CA GLN A 707 5.91 -14.75 -40.78
C GLN A 707 6.46 -14.87 -42.21
N PRO A 708 5.69 -15.42 -43.15
CA PRO A 708 4.97 -16.70 -43.15
C PRO A 708 5.85 -17.86 -43.64
#